data_AF-A0A923IN89-F1
#
_entry.id   AF-A0A923IN89-F1
#
_cell.length_a   1.000
_cell.length_b   1.000
_cell.length_c   1.000
_cell.angle_alpha   90.00
_cell.angle_beta   90.00
_cell.angle_gamma   90.00
#
_symmetry.space_group_name_H-M   'P 1'
#
loop_
_entity.id
_entity.type
_entity.pdbx_description
1 polymer ?
#
loop_
_entity_poly.entity_id
_entity_poly.type
_entity_poly.pdbx_seq_one_letter_code
_entity_poly.pdbx_strand_id
1 'polypeptide(L)'
;MKNMLIGFCREAVFFLRSGKIYVGRDPRRVAGPALIFFPLLPATFCCGLAGILVLRKKIEPVKQGGGLSVSFERAPGKDLAAFLDGKIAASEYLGGISSLEEMERELLSLKGEEAFRGIFFNEKEARRLRDLSSRMSAFLSAEETLLDNKAGCFSTADLEAVNRGLVLIRDLLWGLDHDILDNVQRIIDLAGAGVVADMDPEALPKYRKLNSLLNCLDRLEVRGRDSAGILISFVPADAGAVAEILAGLRAEGLEAELRRRMGAGDLVNGSLTCSPRVTGSDGAGGLSITFTYKTASIIGELGRNVRELRARIAEDRLFQAFARLPVVFETAFAHTRWASVGSITEENCHPLSNFTLPAGAPSAAVQEKHYPAYGTGPWTIHVALNGDIDNYQTLRKEIEVGSELIAPEVTTDTKIIPLQIEKYLLLGHDLTESFRRAVGDFEGSHAIAMASSAEPGKTFLALRGSGQSIYVGIAPDKYLFSSELYGLVEETPHFVKMDGEKPSRPDQPETTGQIFTLDQDCPGDVEGIKGLFYDGTPLTLGKKDIRKAEITTRDIDRGDYPHYFLKEITEAVHTVRKTLRGKYRIERDRDGENVVFNLGEDIIPERIREALTSGAIRRIVVIGHGTAAVAGSAVADAIESRLKGSGIRVEAKVASELSGFCLEKDLHDTLVIPITQSGTTTDTNRAVAMAAERGAFVIAIVNRRQSDITTKADGVFYTSDGRDIEMAVASTKAFYSQIVAGRILALYLASLLKTLSGERIAMELRRLEQTPGLMQKVLDRKEQIRLAVEKTVKHKRYWAVVGSGPNKVAADEIRIKLSELCYKTISSDFIENKKHIDLSAEPLIIVCAAGNTEAVTGDVVKDAAIFKAHKSCVIVFADEGERRFDPIADAVIPIPKAPMPLPVILNTVAGHLFGYYAACSIDEEALFLREFKGRLNLVMVEQARLNMNLYESIADGRLHRLVGDFADRFHHRRNQGAFTLTSARTISDLILLLKYAAGKLPLDDFRHDFPAVEGAGSPIDILDVTLGHAVDELSRPIDAIRHQAKTVTVGTSRKETPLKGVVFDLLAELDFFAESLLSMNILAISRIQQTVAAVNGYTLYAINHLDAEGKPGEEATIVIAGRRGISAGMRSRAETSGRLMGTKKGIVSSGHIYVGRGKSDGAPLMIIPLLGGDDLVRHLLLIHVSFNEALSVGERKEILGERVDDIRDLIQEYNLPWDERELGKIPVAILLGEPVEVIAGQIRENLVR
;
A
#
# COMPACT_ATOMS: atom_id res chain seq x y z
N MET A 1 19.84 46.60 14.62
CA MET A 1 19.51 46.27 13.20
C MET A 1 20.61 46.66 12.21
N LYS A 2 21.01 47.94 12.07
CA LYS A 2 21.98 48.36 11.03
C LYS A 2 23.35 47.66 11.11
N ASN A 3 23.91 47.48 12.31
CA ASN A 3 25.18 46.75 12.50
C ASN A 3 25.08 45.24 12.29
N MET A 4 23.89 44.67 12.55
CA MET A 4 23.63 43.23 12.33
C MET A 4 23.47 42.92 10.84
N LEU A 5 22.83 43.84 10.09
CA LEU A 5 22.70 43.75 8.63
C LEU A 5 24.06 43.88 7.93
N ILE A 6 24.91 44.79 8.41
CA ILE A 6 26.27 44.96 7.88
C ILE A 6 27.14 43.73 8.17
N GLY A 7 27.01 43.13 9.36
CA GLY A 7 27.69 41.87 9.70
C GLY A 7 27.25 40.70 8.81
N PHE A 8 25.94 40.53 8.64
CA PHE A 8 25.36 39.49 7.79
C PHE A 8 25.78 39.65 6.31
N CYS A 9 25.75 40.86 5.77
CA CYS A 9 26.22 41.10 4.40
C CYS A 9 27.71 40.81 4.23
N ARG A 10 28.54 41.03 5.26
CA ARG A 10 29.98 40.79 5.23
C ARG A 10 30.31 39.29 5.26
N GLU A 11 29.58 38.51 6.07
CA GLU A 11 29.69 37.04 6.09
C GLU A 11 29.10 36.39 4.85
N ALA A 12 27.98 36.89 4.31
CA ALA A 12 27.40 36.41 3.07
C ALA A 12 28.33 36.65 1.86
N VAL A 13 28.97 37.82 1.78
CA VAL A 13 29.97 38.11 0.73
C VAL A 13 31.24 37.28 0.91
N PHE A 14 31.65 36.97 2.15
CA PHE A 14 32.76 36.06 2.42
C PHE A 14 32.46 34.63 1.97
N PHE A 15 31.24 34.13 2.26
CA PHE A 15 30.78 32.82 1.81
C PHE A 15 30.65 32.76 0.28
N LEU A 16 30.11 33.79 -0.38
CA LEU A 16 30.00 33.82 -1.85
C LEU A 16 31.36 33.82 -2.57
N ARG A 17 32.43 34.29 -1.92
CA ARG A 17 33.78 34.32 -2.50
C ARG A 17 34.61 33.06 -2.25
N SER A 18 34.27 32.25 -1.25
CA SER A 18 35.14 31.15 -0.78
C SER A 18 34.40 29.85 -0.41
N GLY A 19 33.06 29.89 -0.36
CA GLY A 19 32.19 28.80 0.04
C GLY A 19 32.04 27.75 -1.06
N LYS A 20 32.27 26.48 -0.72
CA LYS A 20 32.00 25.35 -1.61
C LYS A 20 30.70 24.66 -1.23
N ILE A 21 29.90 24.28 -2.22
CA ILE A 21 28.66 23.52 -2.02
C ILE A 21 28.94 22.05 -2.27
N TYR A 22 28.59 21.21 -1.30
CA TYR A 22 28.69 19.75 -1.39
C TYR A 22 27.33 19.13 -1.16
N VAL A 23 27.06 18.02 -1.86
CA VAL A 23 25.86 17.20 -1.63
C VAL A 23 26.34 15.83 -1.11
N GLY A 24 25.84 15.41 0.06
CA GLY A 24 26.09 14.08 0.62
C GLY A 24 27.53 13.77 1.09
N ARG A 25 28.32 14.78 1.51
CA ARG A 25 29.71 14.59 2.00
C ARG A 25 29.80 14.74 3.53
N ASP A 26 30.56 13.86 4.19
CA ASP A 26 30.83 13.92 5.64
C ASP A 26 31.42 15.29 6.05
N PRO A 27 30.82 16.02 7.01
CA PRO A 27 31.30 17.33 7.45
C PRO A 27 32.77 17.35 7.88
N ARG A 28 33.29 16.24 8.41
CA ARG A 28 34.66 16.11 8.89
C ARG A 28 35.68 16.09 7.76
N ARG A 29 35.24 15.82 6.52
CA ARG A 29 36.09 15.70 5.32
C ARG A 29 35.99 16.92 4.41
N VAL A 30 35.28 17.97 4.85
CA VAL A 30 35.05 19.19 4.06
C VAL A 30 35.76 20.37 4.72
N ALA A 31 36.64 21.03 3.98
CA ALA A 31 37.29 22.25 4.44
C ALA A 31 36.30 23.44 4.37
N GLY A 32 36.10 24.13 5.48
CA GLY A 32 35.21 25.29 5.55
C GLY A 32 35.81 26.56 4.92
N PRO A 33 34.97 27.55 4.56
CA PRO A 33 33.51 27.55 4.68
C PRO A 33 32.83 26.72 3.58
N ALA A 34 31.81 25.93 3.93
CA ALA A 34 31.10 25.09 2.97
C ALA A 34 29.62 24.91 3.37
N LEU A 35 28.73 24.84 2.38
CA LEU A 35 27.36 24.38 2.56
C LEU A 35 27.30 22.91 2.19
N ILE A 36 26.85 22.05 3.09
CA ILE A 36 26.66 20.63 2.81
C ILE A 36 25.15 20.36 2.83
N PHE A 37 24.60 20.05 1.67
CA PHE A 37 23.24 19.54 1.57
C PHE A 37 23.29 18.03 1.83
N PHE A 38 22.74 17.60 2.97
CA PHE A 38 22.44 16.19 3.19
C PHE A 38 21.08 15.91 2.54
N PRO A 39 20.98 14.90 1.65
CA PRO A 39 19.67 14.45 1.23
C PRO A 39 18.91 14.00 2.47
N LEU A 40 17.77 14.63 2.73
CA LEU A 40 16.76 14.12 3.64
C LEU A 40 16.31 12.77 3.06
N LEU A 41 16.40 11.70 3.82
CA LEU A 41 15.74 10.43 3.48
C LEU A 41 14.49 10.28 4.36
N PRO A 42 13.32 10.77 3.91
CA PRO A 42 12.04 10.42 4.51
C PRO A 42 11.33 9.38 3.63
N ALA A 43 11.35 8.09 4.03
CA ALA A 43 10.34 7.08 3.70
C ALA A 43 10.88 5.67 3.97
N THR A 44 10.51 5.08 5.11
CA THR A 44 10.59 3.61 5.28
C THR A 44 9.25 3.17 5.84
N PHE A 45 8.42 2.55 5.00
CA PHE A 45 7.10 2.01 5.40
C PHE A 45 6.89 0.62 4.80
N CYS A 46 6.47 -0.32 5.65
CA CYS A 46 6.61 -1.76 5.46
C CYS A 46 5.62 -2.37 4.47
N CYS A 47 6.08 -3.26 3.58
CA CYS A 47 5.33 -4.36 2.95
C CYS A 47 5.24 -5.58 3.90
N GLY A 48 4.49 -6.62 3.52
CA GLY A 48 4.36 -7.86 4.31
C GLY A 48 4.91 -9.06 3.55
N LEU A 49 5.80 -9.84 4.16
CA LEU A 49 6.40 -11.06 3.60
C LEU A 49 6.10 -12.25 4.51
N ALA A 50 5.72 -13.40 3.96
CA ALA A 50 5.55 -14.64 4.71
C ALA A 50 5.88 -15.88 3.87
N GLY A 51 6.35 -16.96 4.48
CA GLY A 51 6.60 -18.23 3.79
C GLY A 51 6.61 -19.45 4.71
N ILE A 52 6.45 -20.63 4.12
CA ILE A 52 6.38 -21.93 4.79
C ILE A 52 7.28 -22.93 4.06
N LEU A 53 8.10 -23.64 4.85
CA LEU A 53 9.04 -24.67 4.39
C LEU A 53 8.83 -25.94 5.21
N VAL A 54 8.46 -27.06 4.57
CA VAL A 54 8.09 -28.33 5.24
C VAL A 54 9.32 -29.20 5.49
N LEU A 55 9.42 -29.83 6.66
CA LEU A 55 10.59 -30.58 7.09
C LEU A 55 10.41 -32.09 6.88
N ARG A 56 11.49 -32.77 6.50
CA ARG A 56 11.40 -34.12 5.91
C ARG A 56 11.49 -35.29 6.89
N LYS A 57 11.83 -35.08 8.16
CA LYS A 57 12.13 -36.20 9.08
C LYS A 57 10.91 -36.71 9.84
N LYS A 58 10.79 -38.04 9.98
CA LYS A 58 9.91 -38.71 10.95
C LYS A 58 10.16 -38.15 12.36
N ILE A 59 9.25 -37.29 12.80
CA ILE A 59 9.14 -36.87 14.19
C ILE A 59 8.79 -38.14 14.99
N GLU A 60 9.49 -38.41 16.09
CA GLU A 60 8.97 -39.41 17.04
C GLU A 60 7.57 -38.96 17.44
N PRO A 61 6.53 -39.79 17.25
CA PRO A 61 5.18 -39.38 17.58
C PRO A 61 5.19 -38.88 19.02
N VAL A 62 4.85 -37.60 19.20
CA VAL A 62 4.67 -37.03 20.53
C VAL A 62 3.75 -37.99 21.25
N LYS A 63 4.23 -38.57 22.37
CA LYS A 63 3.42 -39.47 23.20
C LYS A 63 2.08 -38.76 23.42
N GLN A 64 1.02 -39.33 22.86
CA GLN A 64 -0.32 -38.76 23.01
C GLN A 64 -0.61 -38.72 24.52
N GLY A 65 -0.54 -37.51 25.10
CA GLY A 65 -1.35 -37.16 26.25
C GLY A 65 -2.81 -37.42 25.91
N GLY A 66 -3.69 -37.52 26.90
CA GLY A 66 -5.08 -37.98 26.72
C GLY A 66 -5.89 -37.25 25.63
N GLY A 67 -5.38 -36.17 25.06
CA GLY A 67 -5.94 -35.40 23.97
C GLY A 67 -6.65 -34.18 24.54
N LEU A 68 -6.79 -33.12 23.74
CA LEU A 68 -7.34 -31.84 24.17
C LEU A 68 -8.67 -31.98 24.95
N SER A 69 -9.53 -32.91 24.52
CA SER A 69 -10.77 -33.21 25.24
C SER A 69 -10.52 -33.72 26.66
N VAL A 70 -9.61 -34.69 26.85
CA VAL A 70 -9.33 -35.27 28.18
C VAL A 70 -8.67 -34.25 29.10
N SER A 71 -7.80 -33.39 28.57
CA SER A 71 -7.23 -32.31 29.36
C SER A 71 -8.29 -31.31 29.78
N PHE A 72 -9.18 -30.91 28.86
CA PHE A 72 -10.29 -30.01 29.17
C PHE A 72 -11.27 -30.60 30.20
N GLU A 73 -11.54 -31.90 30.20
CA GLU A 73 -12.39 -32.55 31.22
C GLU A 73 -11.86 -32.41 32.66
N ARG A 74 -10.60 -32.01 32.85
CA ARG A 74 -10.04 -31.73 34.18
C ARG A 74 -10.38 -30.33 34.70
N ALA A 75 -10.89 -29.44 33.85
CA ALA A 75 -11.27 -28.08 34.22
C ALA A 75 -12.62 -28.01 34.97
N PRO A 76 -13.69 -28.71 34.53
CA PRO A 76 -14.93 -28.83 35.32
C PRO A 76 -14.65 -29.37 36.74
N GLY A 77 -15.10 -28.64 37.78
CA GLY A 77 -14.81 -28.95 39.19
C GLY A 77 -13.59 -28.23 39.78
N LYS A 78 -12.81 -27.53 38.95
CA LYS A 78 -11.81 -26.51 39.36
C LYS A 78 -12.12 -25.14 38.76
N ASP A 79 -13.41 -24.82 38.72
CA ASP A 79 -14.01 -23.62 38.16
C ASP A 79 -14.13 -22.48 39.19
N LEU A 80 -14.65 -21.34 38.76
CA LEU A 80 -14.86 -20.17 39.59
C LEU A 80 -15.83 -20.44 40.74
N ALA A 81 -16.82 -21.31 40.54
CA ALA A 81 -17.74 -21.70 41.61
C ALA A 81 -17.00 -22.47 42.72
N ALA A 82 -16.13 -23.41 42.36
CA ALA A 82 -15.28 -24.11 43.32
C ALA A 82 -14.30 -23.18 44.06
N PHE A 83 -13.74 -22.18 43.37
CA PHE A 83 -12.92 -21.15 44.00
C PHE A 83 -13.71 -20.30 44.99
N LEU A 84 -14.89 -19.81 44.60
CA LEU A 84 -15.76 -19.00 45.46
C LEU A 84 -16.28 -19.78 46.68
N ASP A 85 -16.46 -21.10 46.54
CA ASP A 85 -16.80 -22.02 47.64
C ASP A 85 -15.59 -22.33 48.55
N GLY A 86 -14.39 -21.83 48.25
CA GLY A 86 -13.16 -22.09 49.00
C GLY A 86 -12.61 -23.51 48.86
N LYS A 87 -13.05 -24.25 47.84
CA LYS A 87 -12.60 -25.64 47.57
C LYS A 87 -11.24 -25.71 46.90
N ILE A 88 -10.83 -24.62 46.22
CA ILE A 88 -9.55 -24.50 45.51
C ILE A 88 -8.96 -23.10 45.72
N ALA A 89 -7.63 -22.97 45.60
CA ALA A 89 -6.96 -21.68 45.53
C ALA A 89 -7.01 -21.09 44.11
N ALA A 90 -6.77 -19.77 43.95
CA ALA A 90 -6.77 -19.12 42.63
C ALA A 90 -5.68 -19.67 41.70
N SER A 91 -4.56 -20.16 42.27
CA SER A 91 -3.48 -20.82 41.53
C SER A 91 -3.87 -22.20 40.99
N GLU A 92 -4.94 -22.81 41.51
CA GLU A 92 -5.45 -24.12 41.11
C GLU A 92 -6.63 -24.02 40.14
N TYR A 93 -7.10 -22.81 39.85
CA TYR A 93 -8.14 -22.52 38.88
C TYR A 93 -7.81 -23.14 37.52
N LEU A 94 -8.77 -23.88 36.93
CA LEU A 94 -8.61 -24.68 35.70
C LEU A 94 -7.50 -25.76 35.77
N GLY A 95 -7.13 -26.18 36.98
CA GLY A 95 -6.02 -27.10 37.22
C GLY A 95 -4.65 -26.43 37.29
N GLY A 96 -4.60 -25.09 37.25
CA GLY A 96 -3.38 -24.29 37.30
C GLY A 96 -2.65 -24.18 35.97
N ILE A 97 -1.54 -23.43 35.97
CA ILE A 97 -0.79 -23.07 34.75
C ILE A 97 -0.34 -24.31 33.96
N SER A 98 0.14 -25.36 34.64
CA SER A 98 0.63 -26.57 33.97
C SER A 98 -0.46 -27.31 33.18
N SER A 99 -1.71 -27.26 33.64
CA SER A 99 -2.87 -27.84 32.94
C SER A 99 -3.18 -27.05 31.67
N LEU A 100 -3.14 -25.72 31.75
CA LEU A 100 -3.37 -24.84 30.59
C LEU A 100 -2.26 -24.97 29.55
N GLU A 101 -1.00 -25.10 29.98
CA GLU A 101 0.13 -25.37 29.08
C GLU A 101 0.03 -26.76 28.43
N GLU A 102 -0.55 -27.75 29.10
CA GLU A 102 -0.85 -29.07 28.52
C GLU A 102 -1.88 -28.95 27.40
N MET A 103 -3.00 -28.25 27.64
CA MET A 103 -4.03 -28.00 26.62
C MET A 103 -3.46 -27.25 25.41
N GLU A 104 -2.60 -26.25 25.63
CA GLU A 104 -1.96 -25.51 24.54
C GLU A 104 -1.03 -26.40 23.71
N ARG A 105 -0.22 -27.25 24.34
CA ARG A 105 0.60 -28.23 23.61
C ARG A 105 -0.25 -29.21 22.80
N GLU A 106 -1.38 -29.67 23.35
CA GLU A 106 -2.29 -30.58 22.66
C GLU A 106 -2.97 -29.88 21.47
N LEU A 107 -3.40 -28.62 21.60
CA LEU A 107 -3.93 -27.84 20.48
C LEU A 107 -2.89 -27.66 19.38
N LEU A 108 -1.65 -27.30 19.73
CA LEU A 108 -0.55 -27.19 18.76
C LEU A 108 -0.27 -28.51 18.04
N SER A 109 -0.42 -29.65 18.72
CA SER A 109 -0.25 -30.97 18.10
C SER A 109 -1.30 -31.25 17.01
N LEU A 110 -2.53 -30.73 17.16
CA LEU A 110 -3.59 -30.84 16.15
C LEU A 110 -3.27 -30.03 14.88
N LYS A 111 -2.41 -29.01 14.99
CA LYS A 111 -1.90 -28.22 13.86
C LYS A 111 -0.76 -28.92 13.10
N GLY A 112 -0.28 -30.09 13.54
CA GLY A 112 0.66 -30.90 12.75
C GLY A 112 0.04 -31.46 11.48
N GLU A 113 0.84 -31.81 10.48
CA GLU A 113 0.40 -32.34 9.18
C GLU A 113 -0.45 -33.61 9.31
N GLU A 114 0.08 -34.63 9.98
CA GLU A 114 -0.61 -35.92 10.18
C GLU A 114 -1.89 -35.80 11.01
N ALA A 115 -1.85 -35.01 12.09
CA ALA A 115 -3.01 -34.80 12.95
C ALA A 115 -4.15 -34.10 12.19
N PHE A 116 -3.83 -33.03 11.46
CA PHE A 116 -4.80 -32.32 10.64
C PHE A 116 -5.32 -33.18 9.49
N ARG A 117 -4.48 -33.99 8.84
CA ARG A 117 -4.91 -34.96 7.82
C ARG A 117 -5.95 -35.92 8.40
N GLY A 118 -5.74 -36.38 9.63
CA GLY A 118 -6.71 -37.17 10.39
C GLY A 118 -8.02 -36.42 10.60
N ILE A 119 -7.99 -35.14 10.97
CA ILE A 119 -9.19 -34.30 11.14
C ILE A 119 -9.91 -34.09 9.79
N PHE A 120 -9.16 -33.81 8.73
CA PHE A 120 -9.68 -33.45 7.41
C PHE A 120 -10.44 -34.61 6.76
N PHE A 121 -9.85 -35.81 6.74
CA PHE A 121 -10.46 -36.98 6.09
C PHE A 121 -11.37 -37.81 7.02
N ASN A 122 -11.44 -37.51 8.32
CA ASN A 122 -12.29 -38.20 9.28
C ASN A 122 -13.39 -37.29 9.86
N GLU A 123 -14.57 -37.31 9.23
CA GLU A 123 -15.72 -36.52 9.65
C GLU A 123 -16.16 -36.80 11.11
N LYS A 124 -15.92 -38.00 11.64
CA LYS A 124 -16.22 -38.32 13.04
C LYS A 124 -15.29 -37.57 13.99
N GLU A 125 -14.02 -37.44 13.64
CA GLU A 125 -13.04 -36.70 14.45
C GLU A 125 -13.30 -35.20 14.39
N ALA A 126 -13.56 -34.64 13.20
CA ALA A 126 -13.96 -33.25 13.07
C ALA A 126 -15.23 -32.91 13.88
N ARG A 127 -16.25 -33.78 13.87
CA ARG A 127 -17.45 -33.62 14.71
C ARG A 127 -17.13 -33.65 16.20
N ARG A 128 -16.29 -34.61 16.65
CA ARG A 128 -15.87 -34.71 18.05
C ARG A 128 -15.22 -33.41 18.56
N LEU A 129 -14.38 -32.78 17.72
CA LEU A 129 -13.73 -31.52 18.04
C LEU A 129 -14.70 -30.33 18.05
N ARG A 130 -15.68 -30.28 17.13
CA ARG A 130 -16.77 -29.29 17.17
C ARG A 130 -17.63 -29.40 18.43
N ASP A 131 -17.93 -30.62 18.86
CA ASP A 131 -18.65 -30.87 20.11
C ASP A 131 -17.83 -30.42 21.34
N LEU A 132 -16.51 -30.64 21.32
CA LEU A 132 -15.61 -30.13 22.36
C LEU A 132 -15.61 -28.59 22.40
N SER A 133 -15.44 -27.94 21.24
CA SER A 133 -15.51 -26.48 21.13
C SER A 133 -16.82 -25.93 21.72
N SER A 134 -17.95 -26.53 21.35
CA SER A 134 -19.27 -26.11 21.86
C SER A 134 -19.35 -26.18 23.40
N ARG A 135 -18.76 -27.23 24.00
CA ARG A 135 -18.68 -27.38 25.46
C ARG A 135 -17.72 -26.37 26.10
N MET A 136 -16.56 -26.13 25.50
CA MET A 136 -15.59 -25.12 25.95
C MET A 136 -16.20 -23.71 25.92
N SER A 137 -16.94 -23.38 24.87
CA SER A 137 -17.66 -22.11 24.71
C SER A 137 -18.74 -21.91 25.79
N ALA A 138 -19.56 -22.94 26.03
CA ALA A 138 -20.57 -22.90 27.09
C ALA A 138 -19.94 -22.73 28.49
N PHE A 139 -18.83 -23.44 28.76
CA PHE A 139 -18.07 -23.29 30.00
C PHE A 139 -17.51 -21.87 30.17
N LEU A 140 -16.82 -21.35 29.14
CA LEU A 140 -16.24 -20.01 29.16
C LEU A 140 -17.31 -18.94 29.45
N SER A 141 -18.48 -19.03 28.80
CA SER A 141 -19.58 -18.09 29.00
C SER A 141 -20.13 -18.12 30.45
N ALA A 142 -20.22 -19.31 31.04
CA ALA A 142 -20.64 -19.45 32.43
C ALA A 142 -19.63 -18.81 33.41
N GLU A 143 -18.34 -19.05 33.20
CA GLU A 143 -17.28 -18.49 34.04
C GLU A 143 -17.18 -16.97 33.92
N GLU A 144 -17.26 -16.41 32.71
CA GLU A 144 -17.25 -14.96 32.49
C GLU A 144 -18.44 -14.28 33.19
N THR A 145 -19.63 -14.86 33.06
CA THR A 145 -20.84 -14.37 33.73
C THR A 145 -20.68 -14.39 35.26
N LEU A 146 -20.08 -15.45 35.79
CA LEU A 146 -19.83 -15.58 37.23
C LEU A 146 -18.79 -14.57 37.72
N LEU A 147 -17.70 -14.40 36.98
CA LEU A 147 -16.65 -13.42 37.29
C LEU A 147 -17.21 -12.00 37.32
N ASP A 148 -17.99 -11.60 36.33
CA ASP A 148 -18.60 -10.27 36.25
C ASP A 148 -19.57 -10.03 37.42
N ASN A 149 -20.37 -11.05 37.79
CA ASN A 149 -21.31 -10.95 38.92
C ASN A 149 -20.62 -10.94 40.30
N LYS A 150 -19.41 -11.47 40.41
CA LYS A 150 -18.71 -11.69 41.69
C LYS A 150 -17.34 -11.00 41.76
N ALA A 151 -17.03 -10.08 40.85
CA ALA A 151 -15.71 -9.44 40.74
C ALA A 151 -15.20 -8.84 42.08
N GLY A 152 -16.10 -8.28 42.90
CA GLY A 152 -15.76 -7.71 44.20
C GLY A 152 -15.39 -8.72 45.29
N CYS A 153 -15.59 -10.02 45.06
CA CYS A 153 -15.23 -11.09 46.01
C CYS A 153 -13.78 -11.55 45.87
N PHE A 154 -13.10 -11.19 44.79
CA PHE A 154 -11.73 -11.63 44.51
C PHE A 154 -10.73 -10.64 45.11
N SER A 155 -9.59 -11.14 45.62
CA SER A 155 -8.43 -10.27 45.79
C SER A 155 -7.89 -9.87 44.42
N THR A 156 -7.14 -8.77 44.36
CA THR A 156 -6.64 -8.28 43.07
C THR A 156 -5.67 -9.27 42.40
N ALA A 157 -4.84 -9.96 43.19
CA ALA A 157 -3.94 -11.00 42.70
C ALA A 157 -4.71 -12.25 42.21
N ASP A 158 -5.77 -12.65 42.92
CA ASP A 158 -6.63 -13.78 42.49
C ASP A 158 -7.35 -13.46 41.18
N LEU A 159 -7.86 -12.23 41.05
CA LEU A 159 -8.53 -11.76 39.84
C LEU A 159 -7.60 -11.81 38.62
N GLU A 160 -6.33 -11.46 38.78
CA GLU A 160 -5.32 -11.57 37.71
C GLU A 160 -5.00 -13.02 37.36
N ALA A 161 -4.94 -13.93 38.34
CA ALA A 161 -4.76 -15.37 38.08
C ALA A 161 -5.95 -15.96 37.30
N VAL A 162 -7.17 -15.67 37.73
CA VAL A 162 -8.41 -16.10 37.05
C VAL A 162 -8.47 -15.55 35.63
N ASN A 163 -8.20 -14.26 35.45
CA ASN A 163 -8.24 -13.61 34.14
C ASN A 163 -7.24 -14.24 33.17
N ARG A 164 -6.03 -14.57 33.62
CA ARG A 164 -5.04 -15.29 32.80
C ARG A 164 -5.58 -16.64 32.33
N GLY A 165 -6.22 -17.40 33.22
CA GLY A 165 -6.85 -18.68 32.87
C GLY A 165 -7.96 -18.54 31.84
N LEU A 166 -8.86 -17.58 32.02
CA LEU A 166 -9.97 -17.32 31.07
C LEU A 166 -9.47 -16.88 29.69
N VAL A 167 -8.45 -16.02 29.64
CA VAL A 167 -7.85 -15.58 28.37
C VAL A 167 -7.26 -16.78 27.63
N LEU A 168 -6.55 -17.67 28.33
CA LEU A 168 -5.99 -18.88 27.72
C LEU A 168 -7.07 -19.84 27.20
N ILE A 169 -8.14 -20.09 27.94
CA ILE A 169 -9.27 -20.91 27.45
C ILE A 169 -9.89 -20.29 26.19
N ARG A 170 -10.02 -18.96 26.16
CA ARG A 170 -10.54 -18.24 24.98
C ARG A 170 -9.62 -18.39 23.77
N ASP A 171 -8.31 -18.33 23.98
CA ASP A 171 -7.31 -18.57 22.92
C ASP A 171 -7.37 -20.01 22.40
N LEU A 172 -7.51 -20.98 23.31
CA LEU A 172 -7.62 -22.39 22.96
C LEU A 172 -8.88 -22.69 22.15
N LEU A 173 -10.03 -22.16 22.60
CA LEU A 173 -11.30 -22.25 21.88
C LEU A 173 -11.18 -21.62 20.49
N TRP A 174 -10.63 -20.41 20.40
CA TRP A 174 -10.43 -19.72 19.12
C TRP A 174 -9.54 -20.52 18.17
N GLY A 175 -8.40 -21.02 18.66
CA GLY A 175 -7.48 -21.81 17.83
C GLY A 175 -8.08 -23.15 17.39
N LEU A 176 -8.99 -23.73 18.17
CA LEU A 176 -9.72 -24.93 17.76
C LEU A 176 -10.73 -24.62 16.65
N ASP A 177 -11.53 -23.57 16.81
CA ASP A 177 -12.57 -23.21 15.84
C ASP A 177 -11.98 -22.63 14.56
N HIS A 178 -11.20 -21.56 14.68
CA HIS A 178 -10.83 -20.72 13.54
C HIS A 178 -9.51 -21.13 12.90
N ASP A 179 -8.52 -21.60 13.67
CA ASP A 179 -7.22 -22.00 13.11
C ASP A 179 -7.21 -23.47 12.63
N ILE A 180 -8.14 -24.32 13.10
CA ILE A 180 -8.20 -25.74 12.74
C ILE A 180 -9.49 -26.07 12.00
N LEU A 181 -10.66 -25.92 12.62
CA LEU A 181 -11.91 -26.45 12.08
C LEU A 181 -12.43 -25.67 10.86
N ASP A 182 -12.37 -24.34 10.88
CA ASP A 182 -12.77 -23.48 9.76
C ASP A 182 -11.88 -23.69 8.53
N ASN A 183 -10.59 -23.98 8.76
CA ASN A 183 -9.63 -24.23 7.69
C ASN A 183 -9.95 -25.50 6.89
N VAL A 184 -10.73 -26.44 7.42
CA VAL A 184 -11.22 -27.60 6.65
C VAL A 184 -12.06 -27.12 5.47
N GLN A 185 -13.05 -26.24 5.69
CA GLN A 185 -13.90 -25.76 4.61
C GLN A 185 -13.12 -24.85 3.65
N ARG A 186 -12.27 -23.96 4.18
CA ARG A 186 -11.46 -23.05 3.35
C ARG A 186 -10.53 -23.80 2.39
N ILE A 187 -10.00 -24.96 2.81
CA ILE A 187 -9.15 -25.82 1.96
C ILE A 187 -9.97 -26.53 0.89
N ILE A 188 -11.17 -27.02 1.21
CA ILE A 188 -12.09 -27.61 0.23
C ILE A 188 -12.43 -26.60 -0.87
N ASP A 189 -12.81 -25.38 -0.45
CA ASP A 189 -13.16 -24.29 -1.36
C ASP A 189 -11.95 -23.89 -2.22
N LEU A 190 -10.76 -23.78 -1.62
CA LEU A 190 -9.51 -23.45 -2.33
C LEU A 190 -9.09 -24.54 -3.32
N ALA A 191 -9.45 -25.80 -3.08
CA ALA A 191 -9.20 -26.90 -3.99
C ALA A 191 -10.19 -26.97 -5.16
N GLY A 192 -11.25 -26.15 -5.14
CA GLY A 192 -12.36 -26.26 -6.09
C GLY A 192 -13.16 -27.57 -5.93
N ALA A 193 -13.06 -28.23 -4.78
CA ALA A 193 -13.75 -29.47 -4.48
C ALA A 193 -15.15 -29.18 -3.91
N GLY A 194 -16.15 -30.01 -4.23
CA GLY A 194 -17.49 -29.87 -3.66
C GLY A 194 -17.58 -30.46 -2.25
N VAL A 195 -16.87 -31.57 -2.01
CA VAL A 195 -16.79 -32.26 -0.72
C VAL A 195 -15.38 -32.80 -0.47
N VAL A 196 -15.07 -33.12 0.81
CA VAL A 196 -13.78 -33.73 1.20
C VAL A 196 -13.48 -35.01 0.40
N ALA A 197 -14.50 -35.81 0.07
CA ALA A 197 -14.35 -37.07 -0.65
C ALA A 197 -13.77 -36.91 -2.07
N ASP A 198 -13.85 -35.70 -2.64
CA ASP A 198 -13.32 -35.39 -3.98
C ASP A 198 -11.83 -35.00 -3.94
N MET A 199 -11.26 -34.81 -2.75
CA MET A 199 -9.85 -34.40 -2.60
C MET A 199 -8.90 -35.60 -2.59
N ASP A 200 -7.88 -35.52 -3.44
CA ASP A 200 -6.74 -36.42 -3.40
C ASP A 200 -5.93 -36.20 -2.10
N PRO A 201 -5.60 -37.25 -1.34
CA PRO A 201 -4.81 -37.11 -0.13
C PRO A 201 -3.42 -36.49 -0.33
N GLU A 202 -2.80 -36.60 -1.50
CA GLU A 202 -1.50 -35.99 -1.83
C GLU A 202 -1.63 -34.50 -2.19
N ALA A 203 -2.84 -34.03 -2.50
CA ALA A 203 -3.12 -32.62 -2.74
C ALA A 203 -3.27 -31.81 -1.45
N LEU A 204 -3.71 -32.44 -0.35
CA LEU A 204 -3.98 -31.76 0.92
C LEU A 204 -2.78 -30.93 1.44
N PRO A 205 -1.52 -31.43 1.48
CA PRO A 205 -0.40 -30.65 2.00
C PRO A 205 -0.18 -29.32 1.26
N LYS A 206 -0.29 -29.34 -0.08
CA LYS A 206 -0.13 -28.16 -0.94
C LYS A 206 -1.24 -27.14 -0.71
N TYR A 207 -2.50 -27.58 -0.71
CA TYR A 207 -3.64 -26.68 -0.48
C TYR A 207 -3.67 -26.15 0.94
N ARG A 208 -3.30 -26.96 1.92
CA ARG A 208 -3.15 -26.50 3.31
C ARG A 208 -2.11 -25.40 3.41
N LYS A 209 -0.94 -25.57 2.80
CA LYS A 209 0.13 -24.57 2.79
C LYS A 209 -0.30 -23.27 2.12
N LEU A 210 -0.94 -23.36 0.95
CA LEU A 210 -1.51 -22.20 0.27
C LEU A 210 -2.56 -21.51 1.14
N ASN A 211 -3.46 -22.27 1.77
CA ASN A 211 -4.46 -21.71 2.67
C ASN A 211 -3.83 -21.00 3.88
N SER A 212 -2.83 -21.58 4.54
CA SER A 212 -2.10 -20.94 5.63
C SER A 212 -1.40 -19.66 5.16
N LEU A 213 -0.77 -19.67 3.99
CA LEU A 213 -0.16 -18.45 3.43
C LEU A 213 -1.20 -17.37 3.10
N LEU A 214 -2.36 -17.73 2.55
CA LEU A 214 -3.45 -16.80 2.24
C LEU A 214 -4.06 -16.22 3.51
N ASN A 215 -4.25 -17.05 4.54
CA ASN A 215 -4.66 -16.62 5.87
C ASN A 215 -3.62 -15.67 6.51
N CYS A 216 -2.32 -15.94 6.34
CA CYS A 216 -1.26 -15.04 6.77
C CYS A 216 -1.29 -13.73 5.98
N LEU A 217 -1.50 -13.77 4.67
CA LEU A 217 -1.64 -12.56 3.85
C LEU A 217 -2.83 -11.72 4.34
N ASP A 218 -4.00 -12.31 4.61
CA ASP A 218 -5.17 -11.58 5.13
C ASP A 218 -4.81 -10.79 6.41
N ARG A 219 -4.05 -11.43 7.32
CA ARG A 219 -3.58 -10.82 8.57
C ARG A 219 -2.49 -9.77 8.38
N LEU A 220 -1.69 -9.88 7.32
CA LEU A 220 -0.63 -8.93 6.98
C LEU A 220 -1.13 -7.78 6.09
N GLU A 221 -2.28 -7.97 5.43
CA GLU A 221 -2.93 -7.00 4.55
C GLU A 221 -3.66 -5.91 5.33
N VAL A 222 -3.21 -5.55 6.54
CA VAL A 222 -3.87 -4.63 7.48
C VAL A 222 -4.17 -3.22 6.93
N ARG A 223 -3.66 -2.89 5.76
CA ARG A 223 -3.66 -1.54 5.18
C ARG A 223 -4.07 -1.50 3.71
N GLY A 224 -4.83 -2.49 3.23
CA GLY A 224 -5.33 -2.55 1.84
C GLY A 224 -4.22 -2.38 0.82
N ARG A 225 -3.36 -3.40 0.69
CA ARG A 225 -2.11 -3.33 -0.08
C ARG A 225 -2.39 -3.25 -1.58
N ASP A 226 -1.49 -2.59 -2.30
CA ASP A 226 -1.63 -2.33 -3.74
C ASP A 226 -1.55 -3.61 -4.58
N SER A 227 -0.82 -4.62 -4.13
CA SER A 227 -0.72 -5.90 -4.83
C SER A 227 -0.29 -7.02 -3.89
N ALA A 228 -0.59 -8.26 -4.26
CA ALA A 228 -0.09 -9.44 -3.57
C ALA A 228 0.23 -10.57 -4.54
N GLY A 229 1.24 -11.36 -4.21
CA GLY A 229 1.61 -12.54 -4.97
C GLY A 229 1.98 -13.69 -4.06
N ILE A 230 1.73 -14.90 -4.56
CA ILE A 230 2.03 -16.16 -3.89
C ILE A 230 2.71 -17.09 -4.88
N LEU A 231 3.72 -17.79 -4.39
CA LEU A 231 4.49 -18.75 -5.13
C LEU A 231 4.54 -20.06 -4.35
N ILE A 232 4.28 -21.16 -5.05
CA ILE A 232 4.46 -22.51 -4.54
C ILE A 232 5.37 -23.28 -5.49
N SER A 233 6.42 -23.88 -4.94
CA SER A 233 7.41 -24.66 -5.66
C SER A 233 7.53 -26.04 -5.04
N PHE A 234 7.53 -27.08 -5.86
CA PHE A 234 7.70 -28.45 -5.41
C PHE A 234 8.48 -29.30 -6.40
N VAL A 235 9.12 -30.34 -5.86
CA VAL A 235 9.86 -31.34 -6.64
C VAL A 235 9.13 -32.67 -6.54
N PRO A 236 8.51 -33.18 -7.61
CA PRO A 236 7.85 -34.49 -7.61
C PRO A 236 8.83 -35.62 -7.27
N ALA A 237 8.32 -36.63 -6.57
CA ALA A 237 9.10 -37.82 -6.21
C ALA A 237 9.37 -38.75 -7.40
N ASP A 238 8.48 -38.75 -8.39
CA ASP A 238 8.60 -39.55 -9.61
C ASP A 238 8.45 -38.68 -10.86
N ALA A 239 9.44 -38.74 -11.74
CA ALA A 239 9.41 -38.06 -13.03
C ALA A 239 8.43 -38.70 -14.03
N GLY A 240 8.14 -40.00 -13.88
CA GLY A 240 7.14 -40.72 -14.69
C GLY A 240 5.74 -40.17 -14.48
N ALA A 241 5.33 -39.98 -13.22
CA ALA A 241 4.05 -39.38 -12.85
C ALA A 241 3.82 -37.98 -13.45
N VAL A 242 4.89 -37.18 -13.63
CA VAL A 242 4.80 -35.87 -14.30
C VAL A 242 4.42 -36.03 -15.78
N ALA A 243 5.01 -37.01 -16.47
CA ALA A 243 4.70 -37.27 -17.88
C ALA A 243 3.24 -37.73 -18.07
N GLU A 244 2.70 -38.51 -17.13
CA GLU A 244 1.29 -38.92 -17.14
C GLU A 244 0.33 -37.73 -16.97
N ILE A 245 0.61 -36.82 -16.03
CA ILE A 245 -0.18 -35.59 -15.87
C ILE A 245 -0.15 -34.76 -17.15
N LEU A 246 1.03 -34.58 -17.74
CA LEU A 246 1.17 -33.83 -18.99
C LEU A 246 0.37 -34.48 -20.13
N ALA A 247 0.34 -35.82 -20.22
CA ALA A 247 -0.48 -36.53 -21.19
C ALA A 247 -1.98 -36.34 -20.94
N GLY A 248 -2.42 -36.41 -19.67
CA GLY A 248 -3.81 -36.16 -19.27
C GLY A 248 -4.26 -34.75 -19.61
N LEU A 249 -3.45 -33.74 -19.30
CA LEU A 249 -3.73 -32.33 -19.62
C LEU A 249 -3.87 -32.10 -21.13
N ARG A 250 -3.11 -32.81 -21.96
CA ARG A 250 -3.27 -32.77 -23.43
C ARG A 250 -4.61 -33.38 -23.86
N ALA A 251 -5.02 -34.50 -23.28
CA ALA A 251 -6.31 -35.13 -23.57
C ALA A 251 -7.50 -34.23 -23.17
N GLU A 252 -7.35 -33.42 -22.12
CA GLU A 252 -8.35 -32.44 -21.66
C GLU A 252 -8.34 -31.12 -22.46
N GLY A 253 -7.46 -30.97 -23.46
CA GLY A 253 -7.37 -29.77 -24.29
C GLY A 253 -6.67 -28.58 -23.62
N LEU A 254 -5.91 -28.80 -22.54
CA LEU A 254 -5.21 -27.75 -21.78
C LEU A 254 -3.77 -27.48 -22.27
N GLU A 255 -3.34 -28.09 -23.38
CA GLU A 255 -1.98 -27.98 -23.89
C GLU A 255 -1.59 -26.55 -24.29
N ALA A 256 -2.50 -25.81 -24.93
CA ALA A 256 -2.26 -24.43 -25.32
C ALA A 256 -2.07 -23.51 -24.09
N GLU A 257 -2.87 -23.73 -23.05
CA GLU A 257 -2.78 -22.99 -21.80
C GLU A 257 -1.48 -23.30 -21.05
N LEU A 258 -1.11 -24.57 -20.97
CA LEU A 258 0.15 -25.00 -20.39
C LEU A 258 1.35 -24.33 -21.09
N ARG A 259 1.39 -24.37 -22.43
CA ARG A 259 2.47 -23.72 -23.21
C ARG A 259 2.54 -22.22 -22.98
N ARG A 260 1.39 -21.55 -22.90
CA ARG A 260 1.30 -20.12 -22.63
C ARG A 260 1.88 -19.77 -21.26
N ARG A 261 1.50 -20.53 -20.22
CA ARG A 261 1.96 -20.31 -18.84
C ARG A 261 3.44 -20.65 -18.61
N MET A 262 3.98 -21.58 -19.41
CA MET A 262 5.40 -21.93 -19.45
C MET A 262 6.22 -21.00 -20.37
N GLY A 263 5.60 -19.99 -20.98
CA GLY A 263 6.28 -19.06 -21.87
C GLY A 263 7.40 -18.29 -21.18
N ALA A 264 8.41 -17.88 -21.98
CA ALA A 264 9.48 -17.03 -21.50
C ALA A 264 8.95 -15.65 -21.11
N GLY A 265 9.27 -15.17 -19.92
CA GLY A 265 8.82 -13.88 -19.42
C GLY A 265 9.11 -13.66 -17.94
N ASP A 266 8.91 -12.42 -17.50
CA ASP A 266 8.80 -12.10 -16.08
C ASP A 266 7.59 -12.80 -15.45
N LEU A 267 7.65 -13.00 -14.13
CA LEU A 267 6.55 -13.65 -13.42
C LEU A 267 5.31 -12.77 -13.44
N VAL A 268 4.23 -13.30 -13.96
CA VAL A 268 2.89 -12.71 -13.97
C VAL A 268 1.91 -13.71 -13.34
N ASN A 269 0.65 -13.34 -13.21
CA ASN A 269 -0.36 -14.22 -12.68
C ASN A 269 -0.54 -15.44 -13.58
N GLY A 270 -0.44 -16.62 -12.97
CA GLY A 270 -0.50 -17.88 -13.68
C GLY A 270 0.85 -18.29 -14.30
N SER A 271 1.96 -17.59 -14.08
CA SER A 271 3.25 -18.12 -14.56
C SER A 271 3.55 -19.50 -13.97
N LEU A 272 4.04 -20.42 -14.82
CA LEU A 272 4.45 -21.78 -14.49
C LEU A 272 5.89 -21.99 -14.94
N THR A 273 6.82 -22.20 -14.01
CA THR A 273 8.22 -22.50 -14.35
C THR A 273 8.59 -23.93 -14.02
N CYS A 274 9.37 -24.55 -14.90
CA CYS A 274 9.83 -25.92 -14.77
C CYS A 274 11.36 -25.95 -14.96
N SER A 275 12.10 -26.39 -13.94
CA SER A 275 13.57 -26.44 -13.98
C SER A 275 14.10 -27.83 -13.60
N PRO A 276 15.06 -28.41 -14.34
CA PRO A 276 15.66 -29.69 -13.98
C PRO A 276 16.52 -29.56 -12.70
N ARG A 277 16.59 -30.64 -11.91
CA ARG A 277 17.44 -30.72 -10.71
C ARG A 277 18.86 -31.17 -11.07
N VAL A 278 19.86 -30.51 -10.50
CA VAL A 278 21.27 -30.97 -10.58
C VAL A 278 21.42 -32.25 -9.76
N THR A 279 21.90 -33.31 -10.39
CA THR A 279 22.17 -34.60 -9.75
C THR A 279 23.43 -34.55 -8.89
N GLY A 280 23.33 -34.94 -7.61
CA GLY A 280 24.42 -35.65 -6.92
C GLY A 280 24.54 -37.09 -7.46
N SER A 281 25.52 -37.86 -6.98
CA SER A 281 25.97 -39.18 -7.50
C SER A 281 24.92 -40.29 -7.76
N ASP A 282 23.64 -40.08 -7.46
CA ASP A 282 22.63 -41.15 -7.37
C ASP A 282 21.57 -41.13 -8.50
N GLY A 283 21.82 -40.39 -9.59
CA GLY A 283 21.29 -40.74 -10.93
C GLY A 283 19.80 -40.59 -11.24
N ALA A 284 18.95 -40.05 -10.36
CA ALA A 284 17.55 -39.72 -10.69
C ALA A 284 17.33 -38.20 -10.83
N GLY A 285 17.22 -37.71 -12.07
CA GLY A 285 16.94 -36.29 -12.36
C GLY A 285 15.51 -35.92 -12.00
N GLY A 286 15.31 -35.08 -10.99
CA GLY A 286 14.00 -34.53 -10.62
C GLY A 286 13.67 -33.23 -11.36
N LEU A 287 12.39 -32.88 -11.47
CA LEU A 287 11.92 -31.60 -12.04
C LEU A 287 11.40 -30.69 -10.91
N SER A 288 11.87 -29.46 -10.80
CA SER A 288 11.27 -28.44 -9.94
C SER A 288 10.15 -27.74 -10.69
N ILE A 289 8.95 -27.73 -10.13
CA ILE A 289 7.75 -27.10 -10.71
C ILE A 289 7.32 -25.97 -9.80
N THR A 290 7.09 -24.78 -10.35
CA THR A 290 6.71 -23.59 -9.59
C THR A 290 5.50 -22.90 -10.21
N PHE A 291 4.46 -22.69 -9.41
CA PHE A 291 3.28 -21.91 -9.78
C PHE A 291 3.33 -20.54 -9.10
N THR A 292 3.04 -19.48 -9.86
CA THR A 292 2.96 -18.12 -9.35
C THR A 292 1.58 -17.53 -9.62
N TYR A 293 0.97 -16.95 -8.58
CA TYR A 293 -0.28 -16.19 -8.67
C TYR A 293 -0.04 -14.78 -8.17
N LYS A 294 -0.60 -13.80 -8.86
CA LYS A 294 -0.42 -12.38 -8.53
C LYS A 294 -1.72 -11.64 -8.72
N THR A 295 -1.90 -10.55 -8.00
CA THR A 295 -2.96 -9.57 -8.24
C THR A 295 -2.44 -8.19 -7.90
N ALA A 296 -2.91 -7.17 -8.62
CA ALA A 296 -2.54 -5.78 -8.41
C ALA A 296 -3.76 -4.88 -8.64
N SER A 297 -3.88 -3.85 -7.82
CA SER A 297 -4.88 -2.81 -7.92
C SER A 297 -4.30 -1.47 -7.47
N ILE A 298 -4.46 -0.44 -8.31
CA ILE A 298 -4.05 0.93 -8.00
C ILE A 298 -4.71 1.42 -6.69
N ILE A 299 -5.91 0.95 -6.41
CA ILE A 299 -6.64 1.25 -5.18
C ILE A 299 -6.83 -0.07 -4.43
N GLY A 300 -6.04 -0.27 -3.39
CA GLY A 300 -6.15 -1.43 -2.51
C GLY A 300 -7.47 -1.42 -1.73
N GLU A 301 -8.07 -2.59 -1.59
CA GLU A 301 -9.24 -2.84 -0.75
C GLU A 301 -8.90 -4.01 0.18
N LEU A 302 -9.19 -3.84 1.47
CA LEU A 302 -8.83 -4.82 2.50
C LEU A 302 -9.42 -6.21 2.19
N GLY A 303 -8.53 -7.20 2.07
CA GLY A 303 -8.86 -8.59 1.78
C GLY A 303 -9.22 -8.87 0.32
N ARG A 304 -9.21 -7.87 -0.57
CA ARG A 304 -9.48 -8.09 -2.00
C ARG A 304 -8.39 -8.95 -2.62
N ASN A 305 -7.13 -8.68 -2.31
CA ASN A 305 -6.01 -9.42 -2.89
C ASN A 305 -6.14 -10.92 -2.58
N VAL A 306 -6.39 -11.26 -1.32
CA VAL A 306 -6.55 -12.66 -0.91
C VAL A 306 -7.80 -13.31 -1.52
N ARG A 307 -8.94 -12.60 -1.59
CA ARG A 307 -10.14 -13.11 -2.27
C ARG A 307 -9.87 -13.43 -3.74
N GLU A 308 -9.17 -12.55 -4.45
CA GLU A 308 -8.81 -12.79 -5.85
C GLU A 308 -7.82 -13.94 -6.01
N LEU A 309 -6.78 -14.01 -5.15
CA LEU A 309 -5.82 -15.12 -5.19
C LEU A 309 -6.50 -16.47 -4.89
N ARG A 310 -7.41 -16.53 -3.92
CA ARG A 310 -8.21 -17.72 -3.61
C ARG A 310 -9.03 -18.17 -4.82
N ALA A 311 -9.75 -17.25 -5.47
CA ALA A 311 -10.55 -17.56 -6.65
C ALA A 311 -9.66 -18.10 -7.80
N ARG A 312 -8.54 -17.42 -8.10
CA ARG A 312 -7.60 -17.83 -9.16
C ARG A 312 -7.00 -19.21 -8.91
N ILE A 313 -6.66 -19.55 -7.66
CA ILE A 313 -6.12 -20.87 -7.29
C ILE A 313 -7.21 -21.94 -7.39
N ALA A 314 -8.42 -21.65 -6.91
CA ALA A 314 -9.55 -22.58 -6.93
C ALA A 314 -9.98 -22.96 -8.35
N GLU A 315 -9.85 -22.03 -9.31
CA GLU A 315 -10.20 -22.24 -10.72
C GLU A 315 -9.04 -22.82 -11.56
N ASP A 316 -7.84 -22.98 -11.00
CA ASP A 316 -6.64 -23.40 -11.75
C ASP A 316 -6.57 -24.93 -11.95
N ARG A 317 -7.13 -25.39 -13.08
CA ARG A 317 -7.10 -26.80 -13.49
C ARG A 317 -5.70 -27.39 -13.67
N LEU A 318 -4.70 -26.58 -14.04
CA LEU A 318 -3.33 -27.09 -14.15
C LEU A 318 -2.79 -27.40 -12.76
N PHE A 319 -2.92 -26.46 -11.82
CA PHE A 319 -2.46 -26.68 -10.46
C PHE A 319 -3.18 -27.85 -9.80
N GLN A 320 -4.50 -27.98 -9.96
CA GLN A 320 -5.27 -29.12 -9.47
C GLN A 320 -4.72 -30.48 -9.94
N ALA A 321 -4.25 -30.57 -11.18
CA ALA A 321 -3.65 -31.80 -11.70
C ALA A 321 -2.29 -32.08 -11.04
N PHE A 322 -1.39 -31.08 -11.01
CA PHE A 322 -0.05 -31.21 -10.41
C PHE A 322 -0.08 -31.36 -8.89
N ALA A 323 -1.11 -30.87 -8.21
CA ALA A 323 -1.21 -30.93 -6.75
C ALA A 323 -1.26 -32.37 -6.22
N ARG A 324 -1.73 -33.32 -7.03
CA ARG A 324 -1.84 -34.75 -6.67
C ARG A 324 -0.51 -35.49 -6.70
N LEU A 325 0.59 -34.85 -7.13
CA LEU A 325 1.89 -35.49 -7.17
C LEU A 325 2.47 -35.66 -5.75
N PRO A 326 3.00 -36.83 -5.39
CA PRO A 326 3.87 -36.96 -4.23
C PRO A 326 5.15 -36.18 -4.47
N VAL A 327 5.66 -35.50 -3.44
CA VAL A 327 6.79 -34.55 -3.55
C VAL A 327 7.92 -34.87 -2.59
N VAL A 328 9.15 -34.51 -3.00
CA VAL A 328 10.38 -34.61 -2.23
C VAL A 328 10.61 -33.33 -1.42
N PHE A 329 10.38 -32.18 -2.04
CA PHE A 329 10.50 -30.86 -1.44
C PHE A 329 9.28 -30.03 -1.79
N GLU A 330 8.85 -29.18 -0.85
CA GLU A 330 7.76 -28.24 -1.07
C GLU A 330 7.96 -26.94 -0.30
N THR A 331 8.17 -25.85 -1.02
CA THR A 331 8.39 -24.51 -0.47
C THR A 331 7.33 -23.57 -1.04
N ALA A 332 6.73 -22.74 -0.20
CA ALA A 332 5.85 -21.68 -0.67
C ALA A 332 6.11 -20.40 0.10
N PHE A 333 6.01 -19.26 -0.57
CA PHE A 333 6.02 -17.96 0.08
C PHE A 333 5.15 -16.97 -0.67
N ALA A 334 4.72 -15.95 0.06
CA ALA A 334 3.80 -14.95 -0.41
C ALA A 334 4.25 -13.57 0.07
N HIS A 335 3.82 -12.54 -0.66
CA HIS A 335 4.17 -11.17 -0.36
C HIS A 335 3.01 -10.25 -0.69
N THR A 336 2.78 -9.27 0.17
CA THR A 336 1.92 -8.13 -0.10
C THR A 336 2.78 -6.88 -0.27
N ARG A 337 2.66 -6.23 -1.43
CA ARG A 337 3.49 -5.08 -1.79
C ARG A 337 2.75 -3.78 -1.54
N TRP A 338 3.48 -2.87 -0.91
CA TRP A 338 3.19 -1.45 -0.91
C TRP A 338 4.21 -0.80 -1.84
N ALA A 339 3.78 -0.18 -2.94
CA ALA A 339 4.72 0.30 -3.94
C ALA A 339 5.50 1.53 -3.44
N SER A 340 6.79 1.38 -3.16
CA SER A 340 7.74 2.48 -2.88
C SER A 340 8.49 2.90 -4.15
N VAL A 341 9.06 1.91 -4.86
CA VAL A 341 9.75 2.05 -6.15
C VAL A 341 9.05 1.20 -7.20
N GLY A 342 8.61 1.83 -8.29
CA GLY A 342 7.96 1.19 -9.44
C GLY A 342 6.43 1.16 -9.37
N SER A 343 5.78 1.15 -10.54
CA SER A 343 4.32 1.24 -10.69
C SER A 343 3.55 0.12 -9.98
N ILE A 344 2.27 0.35 -9.69
CA ILE A 344 1.34 -0.67 -9.19
C ILE A 344 0.84 -1.50 -10.38
N THR A 345 1.59 -2.55 -10.71
CA THR A 345 1.24 -3.49 -11.77
C THR A 345 1.55 -4.93 -11.35
N GLU A 346 1.06 -5.89 -12.12
CA GLU A 346 1.28 -7.31 -11.87
C GLU A 346 2.76 -7.70 -12.03
N GLU A 347 3.46 -7.10 -13.00
CA GLU A 347 4.88 -7.33 -13.29
C GLU A 347 5.78 -6.86 -12.13
N ASN A 348 5.37 -5.78 -11.45
CA ASN A 348 6.08 -5.23 -10.29
C ASN A 348 5.66 -5.89 -8.97
N CYS A 349 4.62 -6.72 -8.98
CA CYS A 349 4.18 -7.46 -7.80
C CYS A 349 5.18 -8.58 -7.47
N HIS A 350 5.53 -8.77 -6.20
CA HIS A 350 6.45 -9.83 -5.79
C HIS A 350 5.71 -11.16 -5.67
N PRO A 351 6.36 -12.31 -5.94
CA PRO A 351 7.80 -12.47 -6.19
C PRO A 351 8.26 -12.13 -7.62
N LEU A 352 9.54 -11.78 -7.74
CA LEU A 352 10.23 -11.56 -9.02
C LEU A 352 11.24 -12.67 -9.31
N SER A 353 11.61 -12.83 -10.59
CA SER A 353 12.60 -13.80 -11.04
C SER A 353 13.88 -13.16 -11.60
N ASN A 354 14.89 -13.97 -11.85
CA ASN A 354 16.10 -13.64 -12.63
C ASN A 354 15.89 -13.66 -14.16
N PHE A 355 14.65 -13.63 -14.68
CA PHE A 355 14.42 -13.52 -16.12
C PHE A 355 14.99 -12.21 -16.67
N THR A 356 15.58 -12.22 -17.86
CA THR A 356 16.03 -11.02 -18.58
C THR A 356 15.53 -11.06 -20.02
N LEU A 357 15.46 -9.92 -20.70
CA LEU A 357 15.17 -9.89 -22.14
C LEU A 357 16.35 -10.50 -22.92
N PRO A 358 16.10 -11.31 -23.97
CA PRO A 358 17.16 -11.87 -24.79
C PRO A 358 17.88 -10.77 -25.58
N ALA A 359 19.21 -10.76 -25.54
CA ALA A 359 20.02 -9.85 -26.34
C ALA A 359 19.92 -10.23 -27.83
N GLY A 360 19.06 -9.55 -28.59
CA GLY A 360 18.99 -9.66 -30.05
C GLY A 360 18.32 -10.92 -30.63
N ALA A 361 17.54 -11.69 -29.86
CA ALA A 361 16.85 -12.89 -30.33
C ALA A 361 15.32 -12.83 -30.11
N PRO A 362 14.49 -13.52 -30.94
CA PRO A 362 13.03 -13.50 -30.81
C PRO A 362 12.54 -14.07 -29.47
N SER A 363 11.50 -13.43 -28.89
CA SER A 363 11.07 -13.49 -27.49
C SER A 363 10.40 -14.79 -27.01
N ALA A 364 10.68 -15.95 -27.62
CA ALA A 364 9.84 -17.15 -27.43
C ALA A 364 10.51 -18.35 -26.73
N ALA A 365 11.82 -18.35 -26.48
CA ALA A 365 12.53 -19.50 -25.90
C ALA A 365 12.87 -19.29 -24.41
N VAL A 366 12.67 -20.34 -23.58
CA VAL A 366 13.11 -20.37 -22.18
C VAL A 366 14.62 -20.21 -22.12
N GLN A 367 15.11 -19.29 -21.28
CA GLN A 367 16.54 -19.00 -21.17
C GLN A 367 17.27 -20.07 -20.35
N GLU A 368 18.19 -20.78 -20.99
CA GLU A 368 19.15 -21.64 -20.30
C GLU A 368 20.37 -20.82 -19.86
N LYS A 369 20.80 -21.03 -18.63
CA LYS A 369 21.96 -20.36 -18.03
C LYS A 369 22.94 -21.41 -17.52
N HIS A 370 24.24 -21.17 -17.75
CA HIS A 370 25.30 -22.02 -17.23
C HIS A 370 25.89 -21.41 -15.96
N TYR A 371 25.62 -22.01 -14.82
CA TYR A 371 26.27 -21.64 -13.56
C TYR A 371 27.38 -22.66 -13.27
N PRO A 372 28.65 -22.26 -13.12
CA PRO A 372 29.75 -23.22 -12.91
C PRO A 372 29.54 -24.23 -11.77
N ALA A 373 28.84 -23.83 -10.71
CA ALA A 373 28.52 -24.70 -9.57
C ALA A 373 27.32 -25.66 -9.80
N TYR A 374 26.46 -25.39 -10.80
CA TYR A 374 25.18 -26.09 -11.01
C TYR A 374 24.98 -26.63 -12.44
N GLY A 375 25.84 -26.28 -13.39
CA GLY A 375 25.72 -26.64 -14.80
C GLY A 375 24.74 -25.77 -15.59
N THR A 376 24.37 -26.24 -16.78
CA THR A 376 23.44 -25.55 -17.69
C THR A 376 22.00 -25.97 -17.43
N GLY A 377 21.11 -25.01 -17.28
CA GLY A 377 19.68 -25.25 -17.17
C GLY A 377 18.87 -23.95 -17.08
N PRO A 378 17.53 -24.04 -17.18
CA PRO A 378 16.62 -22.91 -16.97
C PRO A 378 16.49 -22.60 -15.47
N TRP A 379 17.58 -22.13 -14.85
CA TRP A 379 17.64 -21.84 -13.41
C TRP A 379 16.82 -20.61 -13.05
N THR A 380 15.96 -20.73 -12.03
CA THR A 380 15.10 -19.65 -11.56
C THR A 380 15.43 -19.27 -10.12
N ILE A 381 15.59 -17.98 -9.87
CA ILE A 381 15.77 -17.40 -8.54
C ILE A 381 14.55 -16.53 -8.25
N HIS A 382 13.77 -16.88 -7.24
CA HIS A 382 12.56 -16.18 -6.85
C HIS A 382 12.83 -15.35 -5.59
N VAL A 383 12.49 -14.06 -5.62
CA VAL A 383 12.72 -13.16 -4.48
C VAL A 383 11.47 -12.38 -4.11
N ALA A 384 11.38 -12.00 -2.85
CA ALA A 384 10.52 -10.91 -2.39
C ALA A 384 11.28 -10.04 -1.41
N LEU A 385 10.99 -8.73 -1.47
CA LEU A 385 11.64 -7.69 -0.69
C LEU A 385 10.61 -6.93 0.16
N ASN A 386 10.93 -6.82 1.44
CA ASN A 386 10.42 -5.79 2.32
C ASN A 386 11.47 -4.70 2.52
N GLY A 387 11.12 -3.43 2.27
CA GLY A 387 12.07 -2.31 2.30
C GLY A 387 12.52 -1.91 0.90
N ASP A 388 13.63 -1.16 0.83
CA ASP A 388 14.13 -0.55 -0.41
C ASP A 388 15.61 -0.86 -0.59
N ILE A 389 16.05 -1.02 -1.83
CA ILE A 389 17.46 -1.10 -2.20
C ILE A 389 17.90 0.28 -2.72
N ASP A 390 18.49 1.10 -1.86
CA ASP A 390 18.75 2.53 -2.15
C ASP A 390 19.68 2.73 -3.37
N ASN A 391 20.61 1.80 -3.59
CA ASN A 391 21.59 1.85 -4.67
C ASN A 391 21.18 1.06 -5.93
N TYR A 392 19.89 0.68 -6.08
CA TYR A 392 19.43 -0.15 -7.20
C TYR A 392 19.73 0.42 -8.59
N GLN A 393 19.70 1.75 -8.75
CA GLN A 393 19.97 2.40 -10.05
C GLN A 393 21.41 2.21 -10.50
N THR A 394 22.36 2.23 -9.55
CA THR A 394 23.78 1.99 -9.83
C THR A 394 23.98 0.53 -10.23
N LEU A 395 23.44 -0.40 -9.45
CA LEU A 395 23.50 -1.83 -9.73
C LEU A 395 22.84 -2.19 -11.08
N ARG A 396 21.68 -1.58 -11.39
CA ARG A 396 21.01 -1.75 -12.68
C ARG A 396 21.91 -1.35 -13.85
N LYS A 397 22.56 -0.19 -13.75
CA LYS A 397 23.49 0.30 -14.80
C LYS A 397 24.68 -0.64 -14.99
N GLU A 398 25.18 -1.25 -13.92
CA GLU A 398 26.27 -2.24 -13.99
C GLU A 398 25.83 -3.56 -14.64
N ILE A 399 24.56 -3.96 -14.48
CA ILE A 399 24.01 -5.17 -15.08
C ILE A 399 23.65 -4.95 -16.57
N GLU A 400 23.07 -3.79 -16.91
CA GLU A 400 22.59 -3.47 -18.28
C GLU A 400 23.69 -2.86 -19.18
N VAL A 401 24.97 -3.11 -18.90
CA VAL A 401 26.08 -2.58 -19.72
C VAL A 401 26.03 -3.22 -21.12
N GLY A 402 25.58 -2.44 -22.11
CA GLY A 402 25.59 -2.82 -23.53
C GLY A 402 24.25 -3.31 -24.10
N SER A 403 23.23 -3.54 -23.28
CA SER A 403 21.87 -3.89 -23.71
C SER A 403 20.84 -3.72 -22.59
N GLU A 404 19.62 -3.30 -22.93
CA GLU A 404 18.48 -3.28 -21.99
C GLU A 404 18.03 -4.72 -21.70
N LEU A 405 18.29 -5.20 -20.47
CA LEU A 405 18.00 -6.58 -20.05
C LEU A 405 16.72 -6.68 -19.23
N ILE A 406 16.27 -5.59 -18.60
CA ILE A 406 15.05 -5.58 -17.79
C ILE A 406 13.92 -4.98 -18.62
N ALA A 407 12.79 -5.68 -18.67
CA ALA A 407 11.60 -5.22 -19.39
C ALA A 407 11.13 -3.84 -18.89
N PRO A 408 10.74 -2.90 -19.77
CA PRO A 408 10.32 -1.55 -19.36
C PRO A 408 9.17 -1.51 -18.35
N GLU A 409 8.32 -2.53 -18.35
CA GLU A 409 7.18 -2.70 -17.45
C GLU A 409 7.64 -3.01 -16.01
N VAL A 410 8.83 -3.61 -15.84
CA VAL A 410 9.44 -3.92 -14.55
C VAL A 410 10.29 -2.74 -14.09
N THR A 411 9.73 -1.98 -13.15
CA THR A 411 10.27 -0.71 -12.65
C THR A 411 10.68 -0.75 -11.18
N THR A 412 10.37 -1.84 -10.46
CA THR A 412 10.78 -2.04 -9.07
C THR A 412 12.27 -2.37 -8.92
N ASP A 413 12.87 -1.82 -7.86
CA ASP A 413 14.21 -2.12 -7.35
C ASP A 413 14.44 -3.60 -7.03
N THR A 414 13.39 -4.32 -6.59
CA THR A 414 13.44 -5.74 -6.23
C THR A 414 13.98 -6.63 -7.35
N LYS A 415 13.80 -6.22 -8.62
CA LYS A 415 14.32 -6.94 -9.80
C LYS A 415 15.85 -7.08 -9.78
N ILE A 416 16.56 -6.17 -9.11
CA ILE A 416 18.02 -6.20 -9.02
C ILE A 416 18.52 -7.34 -8.14
N ILE A 417 17.76 -7.75 -7.11
CA ILE A 417 18.18 -8.80 -6.18
C ILE A 417 18.51 -10.13 -6.89
N PRO A 418 17.60 -10.74 -7.69
CA PRO A 418 17.88 -12.03 -8.32
C PRO A 418 18.98 -11.92 -9.38
N LEU A 419 19.13 -10.76 -10.02
CA LEU A 419 20.19 -10.51 -11.02
C LEU A 419 21.56 -10.34 -10.36
N GLN A 420 21.63 -9.70 -9.19
CA GLN A 420 22.88 -9.58 -8.43
C GLN A 420 23.32 -10.93 -7.85
N ILE A 421 22.38 -11.76 -7.40
CA ILE A 421 22.69 -13.14 -7.00
C ILE A 421 23.24 -13.93 -8.20
N GLU A 422 22.57 -13.82 -9.35
CA GLU A 422 22.98 -14.48 -10.59
C GLU A 422 24.38 -14.06 -11.05
N LYS A 423 24.74 -12.78 -10.93
CA LYS A 423 26.10 -12.30 -11.20
C LYS A 423 27.15 -13.11 -10.45
N TYR A 424 26.95 -13.40 -9.16
CA TYR A 424 27.90 -14.21 -8.38
C TYR A 424 27.87 -15.71 -8.72
N LEU A 425 26.70 -16.24 -9.07
CA LEU A 425 26.58 -17.61 -9.57
C LEU A 425 27.38 -17.78 -10.88
N LEU A 426 27.30 -16.82 -11.79
CA LEU A 426 28.07 -16.81 -13.04
C LEU A 426 29.59 -16.70 -12.80
N LEU A 427 30.01 -16.06 -11.70
CA LEU A 427 31.41 -16.02 -11.26
C LEU A 427 31.89 -17.33 -10.61
N GLY A 428 31.02 -18.32 -10.46
CA GLY A 428 31.35 -19.67 -9.97
C GLY A 428 31.22 -19.85 -8.46
N HIS A 429 30.57 -18.94 -7.76
CA HIS A 429 30.19 -19.15 -6.36
C HIS A 429 28.98 -20.09 -6.25
N ASP A 430 28.85 -20.80 -5.13
CA ASP A 430 27.61 -21.50 -4.80
C ASP A 430 26.49 -20.51 -4.41
N LEU A 431 25.26 -21.00 -4.26
CA LEU A 431 24.09 -20.17 -4.00
C LEU A 431 24.16 -19.47 -2.64
N THR A 432 24.73 -20.11 -1.62
CA THR A 432 24.85 -19.54 -0.27
C THR A 432 25.80 -18.33 -0.29
N GLU A 433 26.97 -18.50 -0.90
CA GLU A 433 27.96 -17.43 -1.02
C GLU A 433 27.52 -16.35 -2.01
N SER A 434 26.83 -16.72 -3.10
CA SER A 434 26.26 -15.77 -4.06
C SER A 434 25.20 -14.88 -3.42
N PHE A 435 24.32 -15.47 -2.60
CA PHE A 435 23.34 -14.71 -1.84
C PHE A 435 24.00 -13.78 -0.83
N ARG A 436 24.98 -14.28 -0.05
CA ARG A 436 25.72 -13.47 0.94
C ARG A 436 26.41 -12.27 0.31
N ARG A 437 27.08 -12.46 -0.83
CA ARG A 437 27.75 -11.37 -1.55
C ARG A 437 26.76 -10.36 -2.10
N ALA A 438 25.69 -10.83 -2.74
CA ALA A 438 24.65 -9.96 -3.28
C ALA A 438 24.03 -9.06 -2.21
N VAL A 439 23.66 -9.60 -1.04
CA VAL A 439 23.10 -8.77 0.04
C VAL A 439 24.11 -7.80 0.64
N GLY A 440 25.40 -8.12 0.57
CA GLY A 440 26.49 -7.22 0.96
C GLY A 440 26.65 -5.99 0.04
N ASP A 441 26.17 -6.08 -1.21
CA ASP A 441 26.19 -4.97 -2.17
C ASP A 441 25.05 -3.98 -1.97
N PHE A 442 24.01 -4.34 -1.20
CA PHE A 442 22.81 -3.53 -1.06
C PHE A 442 22.95 -2.46 0.03
N GLU A 443 22.59 -1.23 -0.33
CA GLU A 443 22.41 -0.10 0.59
C GLU A 443 20.93 0.05 0.97
N GLY A 444 20.67 0.56 2.17
CA GLY A 444 19.32 0.72 2.71
C GLY A 444 18.91 -0.37 3.70
N SER A 445 17.67 -0.27 4.22
CA SER A 445 17.10 -1.25 5.13
C SER A 445 16.19 -2.20 4.37
N HIS A 446 16.48 -3.50 4.47
CA HIS A 446 15.80 -4.52 3.69
C HIS A 446 15.62 -5.82 4.48
N ALA A 447 14.54 -6.53 4.16
CA ALA A 447 14.21 -7.88 4.56
C ALA A 447 13.89 -8.69 3.29
N ILE A 448 14.72 -9.68 2.97
CA ILE A 448 14.64 -10.43 1.70
C ILE A 448 14.33 -11.89 2.01
N ALA A 449 13.40 -12.48 1.26
CA ALA A 449 13.30 -13.94 1.15
C ALA A 449 13.61 -14.38 -0.28
N MET A 450 14.38 -15.46 -0.41
CA MET A 450 14.80 -16.03 -1.68
C MET A 450 14.65 -17.56 -1.68
N ALA A 451 14.13 -18.10 -2.77
CA ALA A 451 14.16 -19.53 -3.09
C ALA A 451 14.68 -19.71 -4.53
N SER A 452 15.35 -20.82 -4.81
CA SER A 452 15.96 -21.07 -6.11
C SER A 452 15.76 -22.52 -6.56
N SER A 453 15.59 -22.72 -7.86
CA SER A 453 15.57 -24.07 -8.45
C SER A 453 16.95 -24.75 -8.45
N ALA A 454 18.02 -24.00 -8.20
CA ALA A 454 19.38 -24.54 -8.09
C ALA A 454 19.60 -25.34 -6.79
N GLU A 455 18.95 -24.93 -5.69
CA GLU A 455 18.94 -25.66 -4.41
C GLU A 455 17.49 -25.79 -3.87
N PRO A 456 16.67 -26.64 -4.49
CA PRO A 456 15.28 -26.82 -4.07
C PRO A 456 15.23 -27.37 -2.64
N GLY A 457 14.21 -26.97 -1.88
CA GLY A 457 14.09 -27.32 -0.45
C GLY A 457 14.87 -26.38 0.49
N LYS A 458 15.54 -25.34 -0.02
CA LYS A 458 16.12 -24.29 0.83
C LYS A 458 15.42 -22.95 0.65
N THR A 459 15.42 -22.16 1.71
CA THR A 459 15.00 -20.75 1.68
C THR A 459 16.01 -19.91 2.41
N PHE A 460 16.41 -18.81 1.77
CA PHE A 460 17.38 -17.86 2.30
C PHE A 460 16.65 -16.60 2.72
N LEU A 461 16.92 -16.14 3.95
CA LEU A 461 16.37 -14.94 4.54
C LEU A 461 17.52 -13.98 4.83
N ALA A 462 17.37 -12.70 4.54
CA ALA A 462 18.36 -11.68 4.88
C ALA A 462 17.69 -10.44 5.50
N LEU A 463 18.29 -9.87 6.54
CA LEU A 463 17.79 -8.67 7.22
C LEU A 463 18.93 -7.70 7.53
N ARG A 464 18.75 -6.42 7.17
CA ARG A 464 19.66 -5.32 7.54
C ARG A 464 18.88 -4.06 7.93
N GLY A 465 19.34 -3.40 9.00
CA GLY A 465 18.74 -2.18 9.55
C GLY A 465 17.51 -2.41 10.43
N SER A 466 17.00 -1.35 11.06
CA SER A 466 15.84 -1.38 11.98
C SER A 466 14.48 -1.18 11.29
N GLY A 467 14.45 -0.80 10.02
CA GLY A 467 13.21 -0.45 9.32
C GLY A 467 12.31 -1.65 9.00
N GLN A 468 12.88 -2.86 9.00
CA GLN A 468 12.20 -4.11 8.66
C GLN A 468 12.45 -5.17 9.73
N SER A 469 11.63 -6.22 9.74
CA SER A 469 11.78 -7.37 10.63
C SER A 469 11.56 -8.67 9.89
N ILE A 470 12.21 -9.73 10.35
CA ILE A 470 11.92 -11.12 9.98
C ILE A 470 11.89 -11.94 11.27
N TYR A 471 10.83 -12.73 11.41
CA TYR A 471 10.63 -13.71 12.46
C TYR A 471 10.57 -15.09 11.80
N VAL A 472 11.31 -16.06 12.35
CA VAL A 472 11.27 -17.46 11.91
C VAL A 472 10.49 -18.27 12.92
N GLY A 473 9.29 -18.72 12.55
CA GLY A 473 8.46 -19.63 13.32
C GLY A 473 8.97 -21.06 13.26
N ILE A 474 8.93 -21.75 14.40
CA ILE A 474 9.39 -23.13 14.54
C ILE A 474 8.20 -24.02 14.91
N ALA A 475 7.94 -25.02 14.08
CA ALA A 475 6.98 -26.08 14.34
C ALA A 475 7.63 -27.45 14.07
N PRO A 476 7.13 -28.54 14.66
CA PRO A 476 7.76 -29.86 14.55
C PRO A 476 8.02 -30.34 13.11
N ASP A 477 7.13 -29.99 12.19
CA ASP A 477 7.08 -30.46 10.80
C ASP A 477 7.37 -29.37 9.76
N LYS A 478 7.63 -28.13 10.17
CA LYS A 478 7.85 -26.99 9.25
C LYS A 478 8.57 -25.80 9.91
N TYR A 479 9.31 -25.06 9.10
CA TYR A 479 9.65 -23.67 9.39
C TYR A 479 8.66 -22.73 8.73
N LEU A 480 8.36 -21.64 9.43
CA LEU A 480 7.65 -20.50 8.88
C LEU A 480 8.55 -19.29 8.96
N PHE A 481 8.36 -18.32 8.10
CA PHE A 481 8.94 -17.01 8.27
C PHE A 481 7.92 -15.94 7.95
N SER A 482 7.99 -14.82 8.64
CA SER A 482 7.16 -13.67 8.35
C SER A 482 7.81 -12.38 8.81
N SER A 483 7.45 -11.28 8.16
CA SER A 483 7.88 -9.95 8.58
C SER A 483 7.24 -9.48 9.89
N GLU A 484 6.12 -10.08 10.29
CA GLU A 484 5.43 -9.81 11.56
C GLU A 484 4.96 -11.12 12.21
N LEU A 485 4.83 -11.12 13.54
CA LEU A 485 4.36 -12.31 14.30
C LEU A 485 2.97 -12.78 13.86
N TYR A 486 2.14 -11.88 13.30
CA TYR A 486 0.80 -12.20 12.78
C TYR A 486 0.82 -13.30 11.72
N GLY A 487 1.89 -13.37 10.92
CA GLY A 487 2.06 -14.39 9.89
C GLY A 487 2.57 -15.74 10.41
N LEU A 488 2.77 -15.89 11.73
CA LEU A 488 3.28 -17.11 12.37
C LEU A 488 2.27 -17.76 13.33
N VAL A 489 1.54 -16.93 14.10
CA VAL A 489 0.78 -17.37 15.30
C VAL A 489 -0.38 -18.32 15.03
N GLU A 490 -0.88 -18.39 13.79
CA GLU A 490 -1.83 -19.43 13.40
C GLU A 490 -1.20 -20.83 13.46
N GLU A 491 0.08 -20.97 13.15
CA GLU A 491 0.74 -22.27 13.02
C GLU A 491 1.62 -22.57 14.24
N THR A 492 2.32 -21.56 14.77
CA THR A 492 3.16 -21.71 15.97
C THR A 492 3.37 -20.38 16.68
N PRO A 493 3.30 -20.35 18.03
CA PRO A 493 3.70 -19.17 18.79
C PRO A 493 5.23 -19.12 19.01
N HIS A 494 5.99 -20.16 18.66
CA HIS A 494 7.43 -20.24 18.92
C HIS A 494 8.23 -19.68 17.75
N PHE A 495 9.13 -18.74 18.01
CA PHE A 495 9.89 -18.08 16.95
C PHE A 495 11.29 -17.64 17.38
N VAL A 496 12.15 -17.41 16.39
CA VAL A 496 13.42 -16.69 16.52
C VAL A 496 13.31 -15.36 15.77
N LYS A 497 13.75 -14.26 16.40
CA LYS A 497 13.76 -12.92 15.77
C LYS A 497 15.14 -12.66 15.17
N MET A 498 15.20 -12.29 13.90
CA MET A 498 16.43 -11.77 13.28
C MET A 498 16.72 -10.34 13.78
N ASP A 499 17.99 -9.99 13.87
CA ASP A 499 18.45 -8.67 14.33
C ASP A 499 19.35 -8.02 13.27
N GLY A 500 18.77 -7.14 12.45
CA GLY A 500 19.46 -6.46 11.36
C GLY A 500 20.41 -5.34 11.80
N GLU A 501 20.40 -4.94 13.08
CA GLU A 501 21.24 -3.87 13.64
C GLU A 501 22.39 -4.41 14.49
N LYS A 502 22.32 -5.67 14.93
CA LYS A 502 23.41 -6.31 15.66
C LYS A 502 24.62 -6.52 14.74
N PRO A 503 25.77 -5.88 15.01
CA PRO A 503 26.99 -6.15 14.27
C PRO A 503 27.58 -7.50 14.68
N SER A 504 28.35 -8.13 13.78
CA SER A 504 29.13 -9.33 14.11
C SER A 504 30.17 -9.03 15.20
N ARG A 505 30.67 -7.79 15.21
CA ARG A 505 31.61 -7.24 16.19
C ARG A 505 31.10 -5.91 16.75
N PRO A 506 30.93 -5.77 18.08
CA PRO A 506 30.37 -4.56 18.70
C PRO A 506 31.11 -3.25 18.35
N ASP A 507 32.39 -3.32 18.02
CA ASP A 507 33.25 -2.19 17.65
C ASP A 507 33.21 -1.83 16.15
N GLN A 508 32.53 -2.62 15.31
CA GLN A 508 32.48 -2.46 13.84
C GLN A 508 31.02 -2.42 13.34
N PRO A 509 30.32 -1.27 13.44
CA PRO A 509 28.92 -1.13 13.04
C PRO A 509 28.63 -1.47 11.57
N GLU A 510 29.64 -1.43 10.71
CA GLU A 510 29.55 -1.81 9.30
C GLU A 510 29.32 -3.31 9.09
N THR A 511 29.60 -4.15 10.09
CA THR A 511 29.42 -5.62 10.05
C THR A 511 28.00 -6.07 10.39
N THR A 512 27.03 -5.18 10.22
CA THR A 512 25.61 -5.42 10.44
C THR A 512 24.96 -6.18 9.30
N GLY A 513 23.85 -6.85 9.60
CA GLY A 513 23.10 -7.67 8.66
C GLY A 513 23.22 -9.16 8.96
N GLN A 514 22.09 -9.86 8.95
CA GLN A 514 21.99 -11.29 9.25
C GLN A 514 21.36 -12.06 8.09
N ILE A 515 21.83 -13.28 7.87
CA ILE A 515 21.33 -14.25 6.89
C ILE A 515 20.95 -15.53 7.61
N PHE A 516 19.71 -15.99 7.46
CA PHE A 516 19.27 -17.30 7.93
C PHE A 516 18.96 -18.20 6.73
N THR A 517 19.48 -19.43 6.74
CA THR A 517 19.13 -20.46 5.75
C THR A 517 18.26 -21.52 6.41
N LEU A 518 17.06 -21.71 5.88
CA LEU A 518 16.12 -22.76 6.26
C LEU A 518 16.22 -23.91 5.25
N ASP A 519 16.33 -25.14 5.74
CA ASP A 519 16.63 -26.32 4.94
C ASP A 519 15.71 -27.48 5.33
N GLN A 520 15.02 -28.08 4.35
CA GLN A 520 14.08 -29.19 4.56
C GLN A 520 14.77 -30.48 5.01
N ASP A 521 16.07 -30.63 4.74
CA ASP A 521 16.87 -31.79 5.13
C ASP A 521 17.46 -31.66 6.55
N CYS A 522 17.23 -30.53 7.24
CA CYS A 522 17.64 -30.29 8.64
C CYS A 522 16.55 -30.67 9.67
N PRO A 523 16.90 -30.87 10.96
CA PRO A 523 15.91 -31.01 12.04
C PRO A 523 14.99 -29.79 12.15
N GLY A 524 13.74 -29.98 12.61
CA GLY A 524 12.75 -28.93 12.87
C GLY A 524 12.84 -28.24 14.21
N ASP A 525 14.07 -27.91 14.61
CA ASP A 525 14.38 -27.13 15.80
C ASP A 525 15.42 -26.08 15.43
N VAL A 526 15.62 -25.06 16.26
CA VAL A 526 16.54 -23.95 16.05
C VAL A 526 17.95 -24.35 15.58
N GLU A 527 18.44 -25.55 15.94
CA GLU A 527 19.73 -26.10 15.50
C GLU A 527 19.78 -26.40 13.99
N GLY A 528 18.63 -26.57 13.33
CA GLY A 528 18.52 -26.74 11.88
C GLY A 528 18.67 -25.44 11.08
N ILE A 529 18.59 -24.28 11.74
CA ILE A 529 18.71 -22.97 11.12
C ILE A 529 20.20 -22.58 11.05
N LYS A 530 20.71 -22.35 9.85
CA LYS A 530 22.09 -21.86 9.66
C LYS A 530 22.10 -20.33 9.61
N GLY A 531 22.77 -19.70 10.56
CA GLY A 531 22.92 -18.24 10.64
C GLY A 531 24.30 -17.75 10.21
N LEU A 532 24.35 -16.64 9.46
CA LEU A 532 25.57 -15.89 9.13
C LEU A 532 25.33 -14.38 9.24
N PHE A 533 26.40 -13.62 9.46
CA PHE A 533 26.43 -12.19 9.20
C PHE A 533 26.79 -11.91 7.74
N TYR A 534 26.49 -10.71 7.24
CA TYR A 534 26.81 -10.31 5.86
C TYR A 534 28.31 -10.39 5.56
N ASP A 535 29.16 -10.16 6.56
CA ASP A 535 30.62 -10.29 6.46
C ASP A 535 31.12 -11.74 6.39
N GLY A 536 30.23 -12.72 6.52
CA GLY A 536 30.54 -14.16 6.51
C GLY A 536 30.81 -14.77 7.89
N THR A 537 30.76 -13.99 8.97
CA THR A 537 30.92 -14.50 10.34
C THR A 537 29.75 -15.44 10.68
N PRO A 538 29.99 -16.65 11.19
CA PRO A 538 28.92 -17.56 11.61
C PRO A 538 28.12 -17.00 12.79
N LEU A 539 26.81 -17.22 12.79
CA LEU A 539 25.90 -16.91 13.90
C LEU A 539 25.31 -18.21 14.45
N THR A 540 25.63 -18.53 15.71
CA THR A 540 25.09 -19.71 16.40
C THR A 540 23.79 -19.37 17.12
N LEU A 541 22.73 -20.11 16.80
CA LEU A 541 21.43 -20.04 17.47
C LEU A 541 21.25 -21.24 18.41
N GLY A 542 20.51 -21.07 19.50
CA GLY A 542 20.17 -22.15 20.43
C GLY A 542 18.81 -21.93 21.10
N LYS A 543 18.41 -22.85 21.98
CA LYS A 543 17.08 -22.84 22.62
C LYS A 543 16.73 -21.55 23.37
N LYS A 544 17.74 -20.81 23.86
CA LYS A 544 17.57 -19.50 24.52
C LYS A 544 17.11 -18.39 23.57
N ASP A 545 17.30 -18.57 22.27
CA ASP A 545 16.93 -17.59 21.25
C ASP A 545 15.47 -17.79 20.80
N ILE A 546 14.86 -18.94 21.15
CA ILE A 546 13.44 -19.22 20.93
C ILE A 546 12.62 -18.40 21.91
N ARG A 547 11.70 -17.62 21.37
CA ARG A 547 10.71 -16.83 22.10
C ARG A 547 9.31 -17.38 21.83
N LYS A 548 8.38 -17.10 22.74
CA LYS A 548 6.95 -17.39 22.58
C LYS A 548 6.21 -16.08 22.36
N ALA A 549 5.39 -16.03 21.31
CA ALA A 549 4.51 -14.91 21.02
C ALA A 549 3.42 -14.79 22.10
N GLU A 550 3.22 -13.58 22.61
CA GLU A 550 2.15 -13.28 23.58
C GLU A 550 0.83 -12.83 22.90
N ILE A 551 0.73 -13.03 21.59
CA ILE A 551 -0.43 -12.67 20.76
C ILE A 551 -0.92 -13.90 19.98
N THR A 552 -2.19 -13.89 19.62
CA THR A 552 -2.86 -14.99 18.88
C THR A 552 -3.64 -14.45 17.68
N THR A 553 -4.14 -15.33 16.80
CA THR A 553 -5.00 -14.94 15.67
C THR A 553 -6.29 -14.23 16.12
N ARG A 554 -6.80 -14.55 17.32
CA ARG A 554 -7.94 -13.88 17.96
C ARG A 554 -7.74 -12.38 18.15
N ASP A 555 -6.52 -11.98 18.48
CA ASP A 555 -6.21 -10.61 18.89
C ASP A 555 -6.16 -9.64 17.68
N ILE A 556 -6.05 -10.17 16.46
CA ILE A 556 -5.87 -9.42 15.20
C ILE A 556 -6.99 -9.66 14.19
N ASP A 557 -8.01 -10.43 14.56
CA ASP A 557 -9.15 -10.71 13.71
C ASP A 557 -10.04 -9.46 13.52
N ARG A 558 -10.60 -9.28 12.32
CA ARG A 558 -11.52 -8.18 12.00
C ARG A 558 -12.97 -8.52 12.35
N GLY A 559 -13.31 -9.80 12.46
CA GLY A 559 -14.69 -10.27 12.52
C GLY A 559 -15.52 -9.77 11.33
N ASP A 560 -16.81 -9.57 11.56
CA ASP A 560 -17.78 -9.15 10.54
C ASP A 560 -17.78 -7.63 10.27
N TYR A 561 -16.83 -6.89 10.84
CA TYR A 561 -16.77 -5.45 10.62
C TYR A 561 -16.26 -5.12 9.21
N PRO A 562 -16.85 -4.13 8.52
CA PRO A 562 -16.34 -3.68 7.22
C PRO A 562 -14.94 -3.09 7.35
N HIS A 563 -14.65 -2.46 8.49
CA HIS A 563 -13.39 -1.79 8.77
C HIS A 563 -12.89 -2.08 10.19
N TYR A 564 -11.58 -2.29 10.36
CA TYR A 564 -10.91 -2.36 11.66
C TYR A 564 -11.16 -1.10 12.48
N PHE A 565 -11.16 0.08 11.87
CA PHE A 565 -11.41 1.33 12.58
C PHE A 565 -12.77 1.33 13.31
N LEU A 566 -13.84 0.86 12.66
CA LEU A 566 -15.16 0.78 13.29
C LEU A 566 -15.21 -0.32 14.37
N LYS A 567 -14.58 -1.47 14.11
CA LYS A 567 -14.41 -2.54 15.10
C LYS A 567 -13.78 -1.99 16.36
N GLU A 568 -12.65 -1.32 16.23
CA GLU A 568 -11.84 -0.87 17.37
C GLU A 568 -12.50 0.25 18.17
N ILE A 569 -13.25 1.17 17.52
CA ILE A 569 -14.12 2.11 18.25
C ILE A 569 -15.16 1.36 19.08
N THR A 570 -15.76 0.31 18.52
CA THR A 570 -16.81 -0.46 19.18
C THR A 570 -16.23 -1.28 20.33
N GLU A 571 -15.08 -1.92 20.12
CA GLU A 571 -14.35 -2.70 21.13
C GLU A 571 -13.73 -1.84 22.25
N ALA A 572 -13.53 -0.54 22.02
CA ALA A 572 -12.93 0.37 23.00
C ALA A 572 -13.63 0.35 24.37
N VAL A 573 -14.95 0.10 24.41
CA VAL A 573 -15.71 -0.07 25.66
C VAL A 573 -15.13 -1.22 26.49
N HIS A 574 -14.83 -2.34 25.84
CA HIS A 574 -14.27 -3.52 26.49
C HIS A 574 -12.80 -3.31 26.84
N THR A 575 -11.99 -2.69 25.97
CA THR A 575 -10.58 -2.37 26.24
C THR A 575 -10.43 -1.41 27.44
N VAL A 576 -11.28 -0.40 27.55
CA VAL A 576 -11.29 0.50 28.73
C VAL A 576 -11.70 -0.25 30.00
N ARG A 577 -12.69 -1.14 29.93
CA ARG A 577 -13.09 -1.99 31.06
C ARG A 577 -11.94 -2.90 31.52
N LYS A 578 -11.23 -3.54 30.58
CA LYS A 578 -10.04 -4.35 30.87
C LYS A 578 -8.91 -3.53 31.50
N THR A 579 -8.71 -2.30 31.04
CA THR A 579 -7.68 -1.39 31.60
C THR A 579 -7.96 -1.04 33.08
N LEU A 580 -9.23 -0.97 33.49
CA LEU A 580 -9.63 -0.73 34.87
C LEU A 580 -9.54 -1.98 35.76
N ARG A 581 -9.86 -3.15 35.17
CA ARG A 581 -10.03 -4.41 35.89
C ARG A 581 -8.74 -4.82 36.61
N GLY A 582 -8.86 -5.09 37.92
CA GLY A 582 -7.74 -5.61 38.71
C GLY A 582 -6.62 -4.59 38.99
N LYS A 583 -6.86 -3.28 38.82
CA LYS A 583 -5.84 -2.25 39.12
C LYS A 583 -6.00 -1.62 40.49
N TYR A 584 -7.13 -1.79 41.15
CA TYR A 584 -7.39 -1.29 42.50
C TYR A 584 -8.55 -2.04 43.14
N ARG A 585 -8.66 -1.91 44.47
CA ARG A 585 -9.81 -2.30 45.29
C ARG A 585 -10.17 -1.15 46.22
N ILE A 586 -11.46 -0.84 46.30
CA ILE A 586 -11.99 0.12 47.26
C ILE A 586 -12.41 -0.66 48.50
N GLU A 587 -11.77 -0.37 49.62
CA GLU A 587 -12.06 -0.97 50.92
C GLU A 587 -12.77 0.05 51.80
N ARG A 588 -13.62 -0.45 52.70
CA ARG A 588 -14.30 0.38 53.69
C ARG A 588 -13.90 -0.08 55.07
N ASP A 589 -13.27 0.81 55.83
CA ASP A 589 -12.87 0.58 57.20
C ASP A 589 -13.67 1.49 58.16
N ARG A 590 -13.24 1.57 59.43
CA ARG A 590 -13.88 2.43 60.44
C ARG A 590 -13.56 3.92 60.26
N ASP A 591 -12.50 4.25 59.53
CA ASP A 591 -11.94 5.59 59.35
C ASP A 591 -12.32 6.22 57.99
N GLY A 592 -12.92 5.45 57.08
CA GLY A 592 -13.49 5.93 55.82
C GLY A 592 -13.40 4.90 54.70
N GLU A 593 -13.42 5.40 53.46
CA GLU A 593 -13.07 4.58 52.30
C GLU A 593 -11.58 4.73 51.98
N ASN A 594 -10.92 3.60 51.81
CA ASN A 594 -9.52 3.53 51.42
C ASN A 594 -9.38 2.78 50.09
N VAL A 595 -8.28 3.03 49.37
CA VAL A 595 -8.01 2.42 48.07
C VAL A 595 -6.68 1.70 48.10
N VAL A 596 -6.71 0.42 47.78
CA VAL A 596 -5.52 -0.40 47.59
C VAL A 596 -5.28 -0.54 46.09
N PHE A 597 -4.18 0.02 45.60
CA PHE A 597 -3.77 -0.13 44.21
C PHE A 597 -2.99 -1.44 43.99
N ASN A 598 -3.17 -2.04 42.82
CA ASN A 598 -2.38 -3.17 42.34
C ASN A 598 -1.53 -2.72 41.14
N LEU A 599 -0.58 -1.83 41.41
CA LEU A 599 0.47 -1.44 40.47
C LEU A 599 1.78 -1.98 41.02
N GLY A 600 2.09 -3.25 40.67
CA GLY A 600 3.24 -3.98 41.18
C GLY A 600 4.58 -3.43 40.71
N GLU A 601 5.66 -4.14 41.07
CA GLU A 601 7.05 -3.81 40.69
C GLU A 601 7.27 -3.80 39.17
N ASP A 602 6.45 -4.51 38.41
CA ASP A 602 6.43 -4.51 36.94
C ASP A 602 5.93 -3.19 36.34
N ILE A 603 5.08 -2.45 37.07
CA ILE A 603 4.54 -1.15 36.64
C ILE A 603 5.30 -0.01 37.30
N ILE A 604 5.47 -0.07 38.63
CA ILE A 604 6.13 0.94 39.45
C ILE A 604 7.22 0.27 40.29
N PRO A 605 8.45 0.15 39.77
CA PRO A 605 9.58 -0.37 40.52
C PRO A 605 9.85 0.39 41.82
N GLU A 606 10.34 -0.31 42.85
CA GLU A 606 10.63 0.22 44.17
C GLU A 606 11.54 1.46 44.08
N ARG A 607 12.57 1.43 43.22
CA ARG A 607 13.48 2.58 43.04
C ARG A 607 12.74 3.86 42.64
N ILE A 608 11.67 3.75 41.85
CA ILE A 608 10.87 4.90 41.42
C ILE A 608 9.94 5.34 42.55
N ARG A 609 9.35 4.39 43.28
CA ARG A 609 8.51 4.65 44.46
C ARG A 609 9.30 5.40 45.54
N GLU A 610 10.52 4.97 45.83
CA GLU A 610 11.46 5.62 46.75
C GLU A 610 11.88 7.01 46.24
N ALA A 611 12.23 7.14 44.96
CA ALA A 611 12.62 8.43 44.38
C ALA A 611 11.48 9.46 44.40
N LEU A 612 10.23 9.04 44.21
CA LEU A 612 9.04 9.89 44.34
C LEU A 612 8.81 10.33 45.80
N THR A 613 8.83 9.39 46.74
CA THR A 613 8.51 9.65 48.16
C THR A 613 9.63 10.39 48.91
N SER A 614 10.89 10.21 48.52
CA SER A 614 12.03 10.96 49.06
C SER A 614 12.18 12.38 48.48
N GLY A 615 11.44 12.71 47.42
CA GLY A 615 11.53 14.00 46.73
C GLY A 615 12.74 14.13 45.79
N ALA A 616 13.35 13.00 45.40
CA ALA A 616 14.41 12.97 44.39
C ALA A 616 13.85 13.30 43.00
N ILE A 617 12.66 12.79 42.67
CA ILE A 617 11.94 13.17 41.44
C ILE A 617 11.24 14.51 41.66
N ARG A 618 11.61 15.52 40.87
CA ARG A 618 11.03 16.87 40.90
C ARG A 618 10.33 17.24 39.61
N ARG A 619 10.48 16.43 38.56
CA ARG A 619 9.91 16.66 37.25
C ARG A 619 9.33 15.38 36.67
N ILE A 620 8.13 15.48 36.10
CA ILE A 620 7.49 14.43 35.29
C ILE A 620 7.27 14.98 33.89
N VAL A 621 7.81 14.29 32.89
CA VAL A 621 7.61 14.66 31.47
C VAL A 621 6.86 13.54 30.77
N VAL A 622 5.63 13.82 30.35
CA VAL A 622 4.82 12.88 29.56
C VAL A 622 5.12 13.12 28.09
N ILE A 623 5.46 12.06 27.35
CA ILE A 623 5.80 12.17 25.93
C ILE A 623 5.00 11.22 25.05
N GLY A 624 4.79 11.62 23.80
CA GLY A 624 4.15 10.80 22.78
C GLY A 624 4.33 11.40 21.39
N HIS A 625 3.66 10.82 20.40
CA HIS A 625 3.59 11.35 19.04
C HIS A 625 2.18 11.21 18.47
N GLY A 626 1.71 12.18 17.68
CA GLY A 626 0.34 12.17 17.12
C GLY A 626 -0.74 12.04 18.20
N THR A 627 -1.69 11.12 18.01
CA THR A 627 -2.75 10.79 18.99
C THR A 627 -2.19 10.49 20.39
N ALA A 628 -1.04 9.82 20.51
CA ALA A 628 -0.42 9.52 21.80
C ALA A 628 0.14 10.78 22.50
N ALA A 629 0.55 11.81 21.76
CA ALA A 629 0.92 13.09 22.35
C ALA A 629 -0.31 13.85 22.88
N VAL A 630 -1.45 13.74 22.20
CA VAL A 630 -2.72 14.32 22.66
C VAL A 630 -3.24 13.57 23.89
N ALA A 631 -3.13 12.24 23.94
CA ALA A 631 -3.35 11.48 25.18
C ALA A 631 -2.37 11.91 26.27
N GLY A 632 -1.11 12.15 25.91
CA GLY A 632 -0.05 12.62 26.79
C GLY A 632 -0.37 13.94 27.50
N SER A 633 -0.96 14.91 26.80
CA SER A 633 -1.41 16.16 27.44
C SER A 633 -2.53 15.91 28.46
N ALA A 634 -3.51 15.07 28.12
CA ALA A 634 -4.58 14.71 29.06
C ALA A 634 -4.06 13.97 30.30
N VAL A 635 -3.03 13.13 30.14
CA VAL A 635 -2.38 12.42 31.24
C VAL A 635 -1.54 13.37 32.09
N ALA A 636 -0.77 14.28 31.47
CA ALA A 636 -0.03 15.30 32.19
C ALA A 636 -0.96 16.20 33.02
N ASP A 637 -2.06 16.69 32.44
CA ASP A 637 -3.07 17.50 33.15
C ASP A 637 -3.70 16.71 34.32
N ALA A 638 -3.95 15.41 34.13
CA ALA A 638 -4.45 14.55 35.19
C ALA A 638 -3.44 14.43 36.34
N ILE A 639 -2.17 14.18 36.05
CA ILE A 639 -1.12 14.08 37.07
C ILE A 639 -0.92 15.44 37.75
N GLU A 640 -0.76 16.53 36.99
CA GLU A 640 -0.53 17.87 37.52
C GLU A 640 -1.65 18.29 38.49
N SER A 641 -2.92 18.12 38.08
CA SER A 641 -4.06 18.51 38.90
C SER A 641 -4.18 17.72 40.21
N ARG A 642 -3.68 16.48 40.25
CA ARG A 642 -3.70 15.59 41.41
C ARG A 642 -2.47 15.76 42.30
N LEU A 643 -1.36 16.23 41.76
CA LEU A 643 -0.09 16.43 42.47
C LEU A 643 0.14 17.87 42.93
N LYS A 644 -0.87 18.74 42.86
CA LYS A 644 -0.79 20.11 43.40
C LYS A 644 -0.29 20.10 44.84
N GLY A 645 0.74 20.91 45.12
CA GLY A 645 1.36 21.01 46.44
C GLY A 645 2.49 20.02 46.72
N SER A 646 2.75 19.05 45.82
CA SER A 646 3.88 18.10 45.96
C SER A 646 5.26 18.67 45.63
N GLY A 647 5.32 19.83 44.95
CA GLY A 647 6.57 20.41 44.44
C GLY A 647 7.07 19.81 43.12
N ILE A 648 6.39 18.79 42.58
CA ILE A 648 6.72 18.16 41.30
C ILE A 648 6.14 18.98 40.14
N ARG A 649 6.97 19.32 39.17
CA ARG A 649 6.53 19.94 37.90
C ARG A 649 6.13 18.87 36.91
N VAL A 650 4.98 19.03 36.27
CA VAL A 650 4.47 18.08 35.28
C VAL A 650 4.28 18.82 33.97
N GLU A 651 4.74 18.24 32.87
CA GLU A 651 4.52 18.78 31.53
C GLU A 651 4.32 17.67 30.49
N ALA A 652 3.66 18.02 29.39
CA ALA A 652 3.58 17.19 28.21
C ALA A 652 4.45 17.76 27.08
N LYS A 653 5.16 16.89 26.35
CA LYS A 653 5.96 17.25 25.18
C LYS A 653 5.78 16.24 24.07
N VAL A 654 5.87 16.70 22.82
CA VAL A 654 6.04 15.77 21.70
C VAL A 654 7.44 15.15 21.82
N ALA A 655 7.56 13.83 21.59
CA ALA A 655 8.82 13.11 21.81
C ALA A 655 10.00 13.67 20.99
N SER A 656 9.74 14.05 19.74
CA SER A 656 10.75 14.67 18.87
C SER A 656 11.22 16.02 19.41
N GLU A 657 10.31 16.84 19.94
CA GLU A 657 10.62 18.13 20.55
C GLU A 657 11.46 17.97 21.82
N LEU A 658 11.13 16.97 22.66
CA LEU A 658 11.96 16.64 23.81
C LEU A 658 13.38 16.29 23.36
N SER A 659 13.52 15.28 22.49
CA SER A 659 14.82 14.77 22.06
C SER A 659 15.67 15.79 21.29
N GLY A 660 15.03 16.62 20.47
CA GLY A 660 15.70 17.60 19.61
C GLY A 660 16.09 18.90 20.32
N PHE A 661 15.32 19.35 21.31
CA PHE A 661 15.46 20.71 21.84
C PHE A 661 15.39 20.85 23.37
N CYS A 662 14.78 19.90 24.09
CA CYS A 662 14.49 20.08 25.52
C CYS A 662 15.23 19.11 26.46
N LEU A 663 16.00 18.14 25.96
CA LEU A 663 16.75 17.22 26.82
C LEU A 663 17.97 17.92 27.46
N GLU A 664 17.93 18.03 28.78
CA GLU A 664 19.05 18.48 29.62
C GLU A 664 20.13 17.40 29.72
N LYS A 665 21.35 17.76 30.15
CA LYS A 665 22.48 16.81 30.26
C LYS A 665 22.31 15.81 31.40
N ASP A 666 21.64 16.23 32.46
CA ASP A 666 21.40 15.46 33.68
C ASP A 666 19.89 15.38 33.89
N LEU A 667 19.36 14.17 34.03
CA LEU A 667 17.93 13.89 34.20
C LEU A 667 17.65 12.98 35.40
N HIS A 668 18.55 12.87 36.37
CA HIS A 668 18.36 12.00 37.54
C HIS A 668 17.18 12.41 38.44
N ASP A 669 16.69 13.65 38.33
CA ASP A 669 15.51 14.16 39.05
C ASP A 669 14.20 14.05 38.24
N THR A 670 14.25 13.40 37.08
CA THR A 670 13.18 13.41 36.08
C THR A 670 12.62 12.01 35.86
N LEU A 671 11.29 11.91 35.91
CA LEU A 671 10.53 10.74 35.46
C LEU A 671 9.93 11.02 34.07
N VAL A 672 10.29 10.21 33.08
CA VAL A 672 9.72 10.26 31.73
C VAL A 672 8.63 9.20 31.61
N ILE A 673 7.45 9.62 31.15
CA ILE A 673 6.31 8.72 30.90
C ILE A 673 6.01 8.70 29.39
N PRO A 674 6.61 7.77 28.63
CA PRO A 674 6.26 7.60 27.23
C PRO A 674 4.90 6.92 27.06
N ILE A 675 4.01 7.56 26.30
CA ILE A 675 2.75 7.00 25.82
C ILE A 675 2.92 6.54 24.38
N THR A 676 2.61 5.28 24.11
CA THR A 676 2.72 4.71 22.75
C THR A 676 1.77 3.54 22.56
N GLN A 677 1.15 3.45 21.38
CA GLN A 677 0.28 2.32 21.04
C GLN A 677 1.11 1.09 20.65
N SER A 678 2.02 1.24 19.67
CA SER A 678 2.78 0.13 19.10
C SER A 678 4.01 -0.25 19.92
N GLY A 679 4.54 0.68 20.73
CA GLY A 679 5.82 0.54 21.41
C GLY A 679 7.04 0.52 20.48
N THR A 680 6.86 0.71 19.18
CA THR A 680 7.94 0.70 18.16
C THR A 680 8.19 2.08 17.52
N THR A 681 7.43 3.11 17.92
CA THR A 681 7.60 4.48 17.38
C THR A 681 9.04 4.96 17.57
N THR A 682 9.77 5.16 16.48
CA THR A 682 11.21 5.43 16.46
C THR A 682 11.57 6.66 17.28
N ASP A 683 10.88 7.79 17.06
CA ASP A 683 11.18 9.04 17.79
C ASP A 683 10.92 8.93 19.29
N THR A 684 9.85 8.25 19.70
CA THR A 684 9.56 7.99 21.12
C THR A 684 10.63 7.10 21.74
N ASN A 685 10.98 6.01 21.06
CA ASN A 685 12.01 5.07 21.50
C ASN A 685 13.39 5.75 21.61
N ARG A 686 13.73 6.64 20.68
CA ARG A 686 14.96 7.43 20.68
C ARG A 686 14.97 8.43 21.83
N ALA A 687 13.89 9.19 22.03
CA ALA A 687 13.77 10.14 23.12
C ALA A 687 13.93 9.45 24.49
N VAL A 688 13.34 8.27 24.66
CA VAL A 688 13.46 7.47 25.88
C VAL A 688 14.87 6.95 26.09
N ALA A 689 15.51 6.38 25.06
CA ALA A 689 16.89 5.91 25.16
C ALA A 689 17.84 7.06 25.57
N MET A 690 17.72 8.21 24.91
CA MET A 690 18.52 9.40 25.25
C MET A 690 18.24 9.94 26.65
N ALA A 691 17.01 9.84 27.15
CA ALA A 691 16.67 10.28 28.50
C ALA A 691 17.21 9.32 29.57
N ALA A 692 17.06 8.01 29.34
CA ALA A 692 17.57 6.96 30.22
C ALA A 692 19.12 6.99 30.31
N GLU A 693 19.82 7.20 29.19
CA GLU A 693 21.28 7.41 29.15
C GLU A 693 21.75 8.59 30.02
N ARG A 694 20.87 9.55 30.31
CA ARG A 694 21.14 10.74 31.13
C ARG A 694 20.61 10.62 32.57
N GLY A 695 20.18 9.42 32.97
CA GLY A 695 19.76 9.11 34.34
C GLY A 695 18.27 9.23 34.61
N ALA A 696 17.42 9.50 33.60
CA ALA A 696 15.99 9.60 33.80
C ALA A 696 15.36 8.25 34.19
N PHE A 697 14.35 8.29 35.07
CA PHE A 697 13.46 7.16 35.32
C PHE A 697 12.43 7.05 34.20
N VAL A 698 11.99 5.83 33.86
CA VAL A 698 11.05 5.60 32.75
C VAL A 698 9.92 4.66 33.15
N ILE A 699 8.66 5.15 33.09
CA ILE A 699 7.46 4.32 33.18
C ILE A 699 6.65 4.43 31.89
N ALA A 700 6.59 3.38 31.09
CA ALA A 700 5.87 3.39 29.82
C ALA A 700 4.38 3.06 29.98
N ILE A 701 3.51 3.78 29.28
CA ILE A 701 2.10 3.38 29.06
C ILE A 701 2.01 2.87 27.62
N VAL A 702 1.77 1.55 27.46
CA VAL A 702 1.83 0.89 26.15
C VAL A 702 0.75 -0.16 25.97
N ASN A 703 0.27 -0.33 24.74
CA ASN A 703 -0.76 -1.32 24.43
C ASN A 703 -0.21 -2.65 23.91
N ARG A 704 0.96 -2.66 23.26
CA ARG A 704 1.57 -3.86 22.66
C ARG A 704 2.64 -4.48 23.57
N ARG A 705 2.42 -5.71 24.02
CA ARG A 705 3.43 -6.58 24.66
C ARG A 705 4.63 -6.85 23.75
N GLN A 706 5.78 -7.11 24.37
CA GLN A 706 7.03 -7.48 23.67
C GLN A 706 7.47 -6.46 22.60
N SER A 707 7.07 -5.18 22.75
CA SER A 707 7.47 -4.07 21.88
C SER A 707 8.75 -3.40 22.38
N ASP A 708 9.49 -2.73 21.49
CA ASP A 708 10.83 -2.20 21.81
C ASP A 708 10.87 -1.25 23.02
N ILE A 709 9.80 -0.47 23.25
CA ILE A 709 9.70 0.42 24.41
C ILE A 709 9.69 -0.36 25.73
N THR A 710 9.15 -1.59 25.75
CA THR A 710 9.02 -2.39 26.97
C THR A 710 10.38 -2.85 27.48
N THR A 711 11.37 -3.00 26.60
CA THR A 711 12.75 -3.32 26.97
C THR A 711 13.58 -2.11 27.40
N LYS A 712 13.08 -0.89 27.17
CA LYS A 712 13.76 0.38 27.47
C LYS A 712 13.18 1.11 28.67
N ALA A 713 12.04 0.66 29.18
CA ALA A 713 11.38 1.24 30.33
C ALA A 713 11.74 0.47 31.61
N ASP A 714 11.72 1.18 32.74
CA ASP A 714 11.94 0.55 34.06
C ASP A 714 10.68 -0.12 34.57
N GLY A 715 9.52 0.48 34.28
CA GLY A 715 8.20 -0.06 34.57
C GLY A 715 7.25 0.11 33.38
N VAL A 716 6.30 -0.81 33.23
CA VAL A 716 5.39 -0.85 32.08
C VAL A 716 3.94 -0.98 32.54
N PHE A 717 3.16 0.07 32.31
CA PHE A 717 1.71 0.02 32.44
C PHE A 717 1.08 -0.40 31.11
N TYR A 718 0.70 -1.67 31.00
CA TYR A 718 -0.07 -2.13 29.85
C TYR A 718 -1.51 -1.60 29.88
N THR A 719 -1.96 -0.98 28.79
CA THR A 719 -3.40 -0.77 28.59
C THR A 719 -4.07 -2.10 28.29
N SER A 720 -5.30 -2.27 28.77
CA SER A 720 -6.00 -3.56 28.71
C SER A 720 -5.16 -4.68 29.33
N ASP A 721 -5.01 -5.81 28.66
CA ASP A 721 -4.08 -6.89 29.00
C ASP A 721 -2.77 -6.84 28.18
N GLY A 722 -2.56 -5.82 27.36
CA GLY A 722 -1.42 -5.71 26.43
C GLY A 722 -1.55 -6.53 25.14
N ARG A 723 -2.73 -7.14 24.90
CA ARG A 723 -3.05 -7.98 23.73
C ARG A 723 -4.17 -7.42 22.85
N ASP A 724 -4.85 -6.34 23.24
CA ASP A 724 -5.86 -5.68 22.40
C ASP A 724 -5.20 -4.87 21.26
N ILE A 725 -4.57 -5.54 20.30
CA ILE A 725 -3.83 -4.91 19.18
C ILE A 725 -4.75 -3.99 18.37
N GLU A 726 -4.27 -2.78 18.06
CA GLU A 726 -4.90 -1.92 17.05
C GLU A 726 -4.25 -2.21 15.70
N MET A 727 -5.10 -2.60 14.76
CA MET A 727 -4.80 -2.93 13.37
C MET A 727 -5.10 -1.74 12.46
N ALA A 728 -6.12 -0.94 12.79
CA ALA A 728 -6.39 0.32 12.08
C ALA A 728 -5.20 1.29 12.22
N VAL A 729 -4.88 2.00 11.14
CA VAL A 729 -3.77 2.96 11.14
C VAL A 729 -4.07 4.14 12.07
N ALA A 730 -5.31 4.64 11.99
CA ALA A 730 -5.78 5.71 12.85
C ALA A 730 -6.15 5.13 14.22
N SER A 731 -5.42 5.52 15.26
CA SER A 731 -5.61 4.99 16.62
C SER A 731 -6.98 5.36 17.22
N THR A 732 -7.59 4.44 17.99
CA THR A 732 -8.93 4.57 18.59
C THR A 732 -8.96 4.08 20.06
N LYS A 733 -9.17 2.78 20.30
CA LYS A 733 -9.21 2.13 21.63
C LYS A 733 -8.00 2.42 22.51
N ALA A 734 -6.81 2.56 21.93
CA ALA A 734 -5.58 2.89 22.63
C ALA A 734 -5.63 4.30 23.21
N PHE A 735 -6.16 5.30 22.50
CA PHE A 735 -6.28 6.68 23.02
C PHE A 735 -7.09 6.73 24.31
N TYR A 736 -8.28 6.12 24.31
CA TYR A 736 -9.15 6.10 25.49
C TYR A 736 -8.50 5.36 26.66
N SER A 737 -7.89 4.21 26.36
CA SER A 737 -7.27 3.36 27.38
C SER A 737 -6.00 3.99 27.96
N GLN A 738 -5.23 4.73 27.16
CA GLN A 738 -4.06 5.49 27.61
C GLN A 738 -4.46 6.62 28.57
N ILE A 739 -5.55 7.34 28.28
CA ILE A 739 -6.08 8.35 29.21
C ILE A 739 -6.56 7.70 30.51
N VAL A 740 -7.24 6.56 30.43
CA VAL A 740 -7.73 5.83 31.61
C VAL A 740 -6.56 5.30 32.46
N ALA A 741 -5.57 4.66 31.84
CA ALA A 741 -4.35 4.20 32.50
C ALA A 741 -3.59 5.36 33.16
N GLY A 742 -3.42 6.48 32.46
CA GLY A 742 -2.77 7.67 33.01
C GLY A 742 -3.54 8.30 34.18
N ARG A 743 -4.88 8.19 34.21
CA ARG A 743 -5.68 8.60 35.38
C ARG A 743 -5.53 7.67 36.57
N ILE A 744 -5.48 6.35 36.34
CA ILE A 744 -5.18 5.38 37.41
C ILE A 744 -3.80 5.70 37.98
N LEU A 745 -2.81 5.93 37.12
CA LEU A 745 -1.46 6.32 37.52
C LEU A 745 -1.47 7.64 38.32
N ALA A 746 -2.18 8.68 37.85
CA ALA A 746 -2.29 9.95 38.56
C ALA A 746 -2.89 9.79 39.97
N LEU A 747 -3.92 8.95 40.13
CA LEU A 747 -4.54 8.67 41.41
C LEU A 747 -3.64 7.85 42.33
N TYR A 748 -2.90 6.89 41.78
CA TYR A 748 -1.87 6.16 42.52
C TYR A 748 -0.77 7.09 43.02
N LEU A 749 -0.24 7.98 42.16
CA LEU A 749 0.77 8.96 42.55
C LEU A 749 0.24 9.91 43.64
N ALA A 750 -1.02 10.32 43.56
CA ALA A 750 -1.65 11.14 44.59
C ALA A 750 -1.80 10.41 45.93
N SER A 751 -2.12 9.11 45.89
CA SER A 751 -2.14 8.24 47.06
C SER A 751 -0.75 8.11 47.69
N LEU A 752 0.26 7.86 46.85
CA LEU A 752 1.65 7.66 47.25
C LEU A 752 2.24 8.92 47.92
N LEU A 753 1.98 10.09 47.33
CA LEU A 753 2.45 11.39 47.82
C LEU A 753 1.48 12.06 48.81
N LYS A 754 0.37 11.40 49.16
CA LYS A 754 -0.66 11.87 50.09
C LYS A 754 -1.22 13.26 49.73
N THR A 755 -1.35 13.57 48.44
CA THR A 755 -1.92 14.84 47.97
C THR A 755 -3.45 14.83 47.92
N LEU A 756 -4.06 13.64 47.93
CA LEU A 756 -5.52 13.43 48.02
C LEU A 756 -5.88 12.43 49.13
N SER A 757 -7.09 12.54 49.68
CA SER A 757 -7.63 11.57 50.62
C SER A 757 -8.12 10.29 49.93
N GLY A 758 -8.13 9.16 50.67
CA GLY A 758 -8.66 7.88 50.20
C GLY A 758 -10.10 7.98 49.69
N GLU A 759 -10.98 8.71 50.39
CA GLU A 759 -12.36 8.95 49.95
C GLU A 759 -12.44 9.68 48.61
N ARG A 760 -11.60 10.71 48.41
CA ARG A 760 -11.58 11.44 47.14
C ARG A 760 -11.10 10.56 46.00
N ILE A 761 -10.09 9.74 46.25
CA ILE A 761 -9.56 8.77 45.27
C ILE A 761 -10.65 7.74 44.94
N ALA A 762 -11.31 7.15 45.93
CA ALA A 762 -12.40 6.20 45.73
C ALA A 762 -13.56 6.80 44.91
N MET A 763 -13.95 8.04 45.19
CA MET A 763 -14.98 8.74 44.44
C MET A 763 -14.58 8.98 42.97
N GLU A 764 -13.33 9.35 42.70
CA GLU A 764 -12.83 9.53 41.33
C GLU A 764 -12.73 8.20 40.56
N LEU A 765 -12.34 7.12 41.23
CA LEU A 765 -12.29 5.77 40.63
C LEU A 765 -13.69 5.28 40.25
N ARG A 766 -14.69 5.42 41.12
CA ARG A 766 -16.09 5.07 40.78
C ARG A 766 -16.64 5.83 39.59
N ARG A 767 -16.24 7.09 39.43
CA ARG A 767 -16.59 7.86 38.22
C ARG A 767 -15.90 7.26 36.99
N LEU A 768 -14.64 6.85 37.11
CA LEU A 768 -13.91 6.20 36.03
C LEU A 768 -14.51 4.83 35.66
N GLU A 769 -15.04 4.06 36.62
CA GLU A 769 -15.76 2.80 36.39
C GLU A 769 -17.04 2.97 35.56
N GLN A 770 -17.64 4.17 35.55
CA GLN A 770 -18.82 4.46 34.72
C GLN A 770 -18.48 4.68 33.24
N THR A 771 -17.20 4.95 32.92
CA THR A 771 -16.76 5.33 31.56
C THR A 771 -17.20 4.32 30.49
N PRO A 772 -17.01 2.99 30.65
CA PRO A 772 -17.44 2.02 29.64
C PRO A 772 -18.94 2.10 29.34
N GLY A 773 -19.78 2.23 30.38
CA GLY A 773 -21.24 2.33 30.21
C GLY A 773 -21.67 3.62 29.51
N LEU A 774 -20.97 4.73 29.78
CA LEU A 774 -21.21 6.01 29.10
C LEU A 774 -20.72 5.99 27.65
N MET A 775 -19.58 5.35 27.37
CA MET A 775 -19.11 5.14 26.00
C MET A 775 -20.10 4.30 25.20
N GLN A 776 -20.65 3.23 25.78
CA GLN A 776 -21.66 2.40 25.12
C GLN A 776 -22.88 3.23 24.71
N LYS A 777 -23.38 4.12 25.58
CA LYS A 777 -24.48 5.03 25.25
C LYS A 777 -24.18 5.96 24.08
N VAL A 778 -22.91 6.35 23.86
CA VAL A 778 -22.52 7.13 22.66
C VAL A 778 -22.52 6.23 21.42
N LEU A 779 -22.00 5.00 21.52
CA LEU A 779 -22.00 4.03 20.43
C LEU A 779 -23.42 3.65 19.98
N ASP A 780 -24.36 3.53 20.92
CA ASP A 780 -25.77 3.23 20.62
C ASP A 780 -26.43 4.33 19.76
N ARG A 781 -25.81 5.52 19.67
CA ARG A 781 -26.26 6.66 18.85
C ARG A 781 -25.58 6.73 17.48
N LYS A 782 -24.85 5.69 17.04
CA LYS A 782 -24.13 5.65 15.76
C LYS A 782 -24.98 6.08 14.55
N GLU A 783 -26.24 5.65 14.49
CA GLU A 783 -27.16 6.01 13.40
C GLU A 783 -27.51 7.50 13.40
N GLN A 784 -27.70 8.10 14.58
CA GLN A 784 -27.93 9.54 14.70
C GLN A 784 -26.71 10.33 14.20
N ILE A 785 -25.50 9.86 14.52
CA ILE A 785 -24.25 10.46 14.07
C ILE A 785 -24.10 10.33 12.55
N ARG A 786 -24.37 9.14 11.97
CA ARG A 786 -24.36 8.90 10.53
C ARG A 786 -25.31 9.83 9.79
N LEU A 787 -26.55 9.97 10.26
CA LEU A 787 -27.53 10.88 9.66
C LEU A 787 -27.09 12.36 9.75
N ALA A 788 -26.47 12.76 10.87
CA ALA A 788 -25.91 14.10 11.00
C ALA A 788 -24.79 14.35 9.98
N VAL A 789 -23.92 13.37 9.74
CA VAL A 789 -22.86 13.42 8.72
C VAL A 789 -23.46 13.59 7.33
N GLU A 790 -24.41 12.73 6.93
CA GLU A 790 -25.01 12.73 5.59
C GLU A 790 -25.65 14.08 5.25
N LYS A 791 -26.23 14.74 6.25
CA LYS A 791 -26.84 16.07 6.12
C LYS A 791 -25.83 17.22 6.06
N THR A 792 -24.59 17.06 6.54
CA THR A 792 -23.69 18.20 6.79
C THR A 792 -22.37 18.17 6.02
N VAL A 793 -21.74 17.00 5.91
CA VAL A 793 -20.37 16.84 5.40
C VAL A 793 -20.21 17.22 3.93
N LYS A 794 -21.23 16.95 3.09
CA LYS A 794 -21.17 17.20 1.64
C LYS A 794 -21.29 18.68 1.25
N HIS A 795 -21.61 19.57 2.19
CA HIS A 795 -21.91 20.97 1.87
C HIS A 795 -20.77 21.96 2.09
N LYS A 796 -19.68 21.54 2.76
CA LYS A 796 -18.62 22.46 3.18
C LYS A 796 -17.24 21.93 2.83
N ARG A 797 -16.44 22.78 2.17
CA ARG A 797 -15.07 22.45 1.77
C ARG A 797 -14.07 22.54 2.93
N TYR A 798 -14.19 23.52 3.82
CA TYR A 798 -13.28 23.76 4.93
C TYR A 798 -13.90 23.34 6.25
N TRP A 799 -13.13 22.64 7.10
CA TRP A 799 -13.64 22.11 8.37
C TRP A 799 -12.76 22.57 9.54
N ALA A 800 -13.36 22.65 10.72
CA ALA A 800 -12.69 22.96 11.97
C ALA A 800 -13.31 22.18 13.13
N VAL A 801 -12.50 21.93 14.16
CA VAL A 801 -12.96 21.37 15.43
C VAL A 801 -12.60 22.35 16.54
N VAL A 802 -13.51 22.59 17.47
CA VAL A 802 -13.29 23.53 18.56
C VAL A 802 -13.62 22.94 19.92
N GLY A 803 -12.78 23.24 20.90
CA GLY A 803 -12.94 22.80 22.29
C GLY A 803 -12.14 23.68 23.23
N SER A 804 -12.61 23.84 24.47
CA SER A 804 -11.97 24.68 25.48
C SER A 804 -11.74 23.91 26.79
N GLY A 805 -10.75 24.33 27.57
CA GLY A 805 -10.34 23.59 28.77
C GLY A 805 -9.97 22.14 28.44
N PRO A 806 -10.38 21.15 29.27
CA PRO A 806 -10.12 19.73 28.98
C PRO A 806 -10.66 19.26 27.63
N ASN A 807 -11.74 19.84 27.11
CA ASN A 807 -12.30 19.48 25.79
C ASN A 807 -11.40 19.90 24.62
N LYS A 808 -10.35 20.70 24.86
CA LYS A 808 -9.34 20.96 23.83
C LYS A 808 -8.62 19.69 23.40
N VAL A 809 -8.37 18.76 24.33
CA VAL A 809 -7.82 17.43 24.04
C VAL A 809 -8.73 16.67 23.07
N ALA A 810 -10.04 16.68 23.33
CA ALA A 810 -11.00 16.03 22.44
C ALA A 810 -11.00 16.68 21.05
N ALA A 811 -11.01 18.02 20.98
CA ALA A 811 -10.95 18.73 19.71
C ALA A 811 -9.67 18.42 18.90
N ASP A 812 -8.52 18.36 19.57
CA ASP A 812 -7.24 18.03 18.92
C ASP A 812 -7.21 16.61 18.36
N GLU A 813 -7.73 15.64 19.11
CA GLU A 813 -7.79 14.25 18.69
C GLU A 813 -8.81 14.05 17.55
N ILE A 814 -10.01 14.63 17.66
CA ILE A 814 -11.04 14.57 16.61
C ILE A 814 -10.49 15.19 15.31
N ARG A 815 -9.78 16.32 15.41
CA ARG A 815 -9.10 16.93 14.27
C ARG A 815 -8.07 15.99 13.63
N ILE A 816 -7.27 15.26 14.43
CA ILE A 816 -6.33 14.27 13.88
C ILE A 816 -7.11 13.20 13.12
N LYS A 817 -8.12 12.57 13.74
CA LYS A 817 -8.88 11.50 13.07
C LYS A 817 -9.56 11.96 11.80
N LEU A 818 -10.19 13.13 11.82
CA LEU A 818 -10.81 13.66 10.61
C LEU A 818 -9.78 13.95 9.52
N SER A 819 -8.59 14.42 9.88
CA SER A 819 -7.51 14.65 8.90
C SER A 819 -6.99 13.33 8.32
N GLU A 820 -6.80 12.32 9.16
CA GLU A 820 -6.33 10.98 8.78
C GLU A 820 -7.37 10.21 7.94
N LEU A 821 -8.65 10.34 8.25
CA LEU A 821 -9.72 9.59 7.57
C LEU A 821 -10.28 10.32 6.36
N CYS A 822 -10.41 11.65 6.41
CA CYS A 822 -11.06 12.44 5.37
C CYS A 822 -10.07 13.15 4.43
N TYR A 823 -8.76 13.08 4.71
CA TYR A 823 -7.68 13.74 3.95
C TYR A 823 -7.93 15.22 3.71
N LYS A 824 -8.30 15.91 4.78
CA LYS A 824 -8.52 17.36 4.78
C LYS A 824 -7.55 18.00 5.76
N THR A 825 -7.08 19.20 5.43
CA THR A 825 -6.50 20.07 6.43
C THR A 825 -7.61 20.62 7.31
N ILE A 826 -7.59 20.28 8.59
CA ILE A 826 -8.62 20.66 9.56
C ILE A 826 -7.94 21.41 10.69
N SER A 827 -8.46 22.59 11.04
CA SER A 827 -7.96 23.35 12.18
C SER A 827 -8.55 22.82 13.50
N SER A 828 -7.80 22.99 14.59
CA SER A 828 -8.28 22.76 15.95
C SER A 828 -8.02 24.00 16.78
N ASP A 829 -9.08 24.66 17.20
CA ASP A 829 -9.02 25.97 17.86
C ASP A 829 -9.69 25.94 19.24
N PHE A 830 -9.35 26.91 20.09
CA PHE A 830 -10.21 27.20 21.25
C PHE A 830 -11.51 27.84 20.75
N ILE A 831 -12.64 27.51 21.39
CA ILE A 831 -13.98 27.91 20.92
C ILE A 831 -14.05 29.42 20.68
N GLU A 832 -13.69 30.21 21.69
CA GLU A 832 -13.74 31.67 21.61
C GLU A 832 -12.78 32.23 20.54
N ASN A 833 -11.62 31.62 20.33
CA ASN A 833 -10.65 32.11 19.34
C ASN A 833 -11.14 31.96 17.90
N LYS A 834 -12.03 31.00 17.62
CA LYS A 834 -12.46 30.69 16.24
C LYS A 834 -13.09 31.88 15.53
N LYS A 835 -13.83 32.73 16.25
CA LYS A 835 -14.44 33.95 15.68
C LYS A 835 -13.41 35.00 15.23
N HIS A 836 -12.14 34.88 15.64
CA HIS A 836 -11.07 35.84 15.34
C HIS A 836 -10.10 35.38 14.24
N ILE A 837 -10.25 34.16 13.69
CA ILE A 837 -9.23 33.55 12.81
C ILE A 837 -9.73 33.46 11.35
N ASP A 838 -10.66 32.56 11.04
CA ASP A 838 -10.95 32.12 9.67
C ASP A 838 -12.44 31.80 9.44
N LEU A 839 -13.35 32.41 10.20
CA LEU A 839 -14.79 32.19 10.06
C LEU A 839 -15.31 32.59 8.66
N SER A 840 -14.57 33.44 7.94
CA SER A 840 -14.83 33.82 6.54
C SER A 840 -14.73 32.67 5.54
N ALA A 841 -14.10 31.55 5.90
CA ALA A 841 -14.08 30.33 5.09
C ALA A 841 -15.43 29.58 5.11
N GLU A 842 -16.41 30.07 5.88
CA GLU A 842 -17.71 29.47 6.13
C GLU A 842 -17.65 27.97 6.46
N PRO A 843 -16.77 27.53 7.39
CA PRO A 843 -16.44 26.12 7.54
C PRO A 843 -17.58 25.27 8.15
N LEU A 844 -17.46 23.95 8.03
CA LEU A 844 -18.11 23.03 8.96
C LEU A 844 -17.35 23.06 10.29
N ILE A 845 -18.05 23.29 11.41
CA ILE A 845 -17.44 23.42 12.74
C ILE A 845 -18.05 22.39 13.68
N ILE A 846 -17.22 21.50 14.21
CA ILE A 846 -17.59 20.58 15.29
C ILE A 846 -17.23 21.22 16.64
N VAL A 847 -18.21 21.40 17.52
CA VAL A 847 -18.07 22.06 18.82
C VAL A 847 -18.16 21.02 19.94
N CYS A 848 -17.05 20.80 20.67
CA CYS A 848 -17.00 19.92 21.84
C CYS A 848 -17.49 20.67 23.10
N ALA A 849 -18.81 20.68 23.33
CA ALA A 849 -19.45 21.44 24.40
C ALA A 849 -19.81 20.61 25.65
N ALA A 850 -19.97 19.28 25.50
CA ALA A 850 -20.39 18.40 26.59
C ALA A 850 -19.45 18.44 27.80
N GLY A 851 -20.00 18.40 29.01
CA GLY A 851 -19.24 18.46 30.26
C GLY A 851 -18.87 19.85 30.77
N ASN A 852 -19.14 20.91 30.01
CA ASN A 852 -18.88 22.28 30.44
C ASN A 852 -19.81 22.68 31.60
N THR A 853 -19.38 23.65 32.41
CA THR A 853 -20.24 24.24 33.43
C THR A 853 -21.36 25.06 32.76
N GLU A 854 -22.42 25.37 33.51
CA GLU A 854 -23.55 26.14 32.99
C GLU A 854 -23.11 27.51 32.44
N ALA A 855 -22.20 28.20 33.14
CA ALA A 855 -21.64 29.48 32.71
C ALA A 855 -20.90 29.35 31.37
N VAL A 856 -19.97 28.37 31.27
CA VAL A 856 -19.21 28.14 30.03
C VAL A 856 -20.12 27.70 28.89
N THR A 857 -21.15 26.89 29.17
CA THR A 857 -22.13 26.47 28.16
C THR A 857 -22.89 27.66 27.58
N GLY A 858 -23.25 28.64 28.42
CA GLY A 858 -23.87 29.90 27.96
C GLY A 858 -22.98 30.67 26.97
N ASP A 859 -21.68 30.75 27.23
CA ASP A 859 -20.73 31.40 26.30
C ASP A 859 -20.58 30.61 25.00
N VAL A 860 -20.52 29.27 25.07
CA VAL A 860 -20.44 28.41 23.88
C VAL A 860 -21.70 28.52 23.01
N VAL A 861 -22.89 28.63 23.61
CA VAL A 861 -24.15 28.89 22.86
C VAL A 861 -24.05 30.20 22.07
N LYS A 862 -23.52 31.26 22.69
CA LYS A 862 -23.31 32.55 22.03
C LYS A 862 -22.31 32.44 20.87
N ASP A 863 -21.16 31.79 21.08
CA ASP A 863 -20.17 31.60 20.02
C ASP A 863 -20.70 30.72 18.88
N ALA A 864 -21.44 29.64 19.17
CA ALA A 864 -22.08 28.80 18.15
C ALA A 864 -23.10 29.60 17.30
N ALA A 865 -23.86 30.50 17.91
CA ALA A 865 -24.77 31.39 17.18
C ALA A 865 -24.01 32.35 16.24
N ILE A 866 -22.84 32.85 16.66
CA ILE A 866 -21.96 33.66 15.82
C ILE A 866 -21.47 32.84 14.63
N PHE A 867 -21.01 31.61 14.85
CA PHE A 867 -20.57 30.73 13.77
C PHE A 867 -21.68 30.53 12.73
N LYS A 868 -22.91 30.25 13.19
CA LYS A 868 -24.07 30.07 12.32
C LYS A 868 -24.42 31.33 11.53
N ALA A 869 -24.35 32.51 12.16
CA ALA A 869 -24.61 33.79 11.50
C ALA A 869 -23.62 34.09 10.36
N HIS A 870 -22.39 33.56 10.45
CA HIS A 870 -21.37 33.63 9.40
C HIS A 870 -21.42 32.44 8.42
N LYS A 871 -22.59 31.79 8.29
CA LYS A 871 -22.87 30.70 7.34
C LYS A 871 -22.05 29.42 7.55
N SER A 872 -21.40 29.25 8.71
CA SER A 872 -20.80 27.95 9.04
C SER A 872 -21.88 26.86 9.20
N CYS A 873 -21.49 25.63 8.90
CA CYS A 873 -22.29 24.45 9.26
C CYS A 873 -21.88 24.01 10.67
N VAL A 874 -22.73 24.21 11.67
CA VAL A 874 -22.35 24.04 13.08
C VAL A 874 -22.90 22.72 13.63
N ILE A 875 -22.02 21.87 14.13
CA ILE A 875 -22.35 20.59 14.74
C ILE A 875 -21.90 20.65 16.18
N VAL A 876 -22.81 20.41 17.13
CA VAL A 876 -22.49 20.56 18.56
C VAL A 876 -22.60 19.21 19.25
N PHE A 877 -21.53 18.80 19.93
CA PHE A 877 -21.55 17.69 20.88
C PHE A 877 -21.91 18.28 22.25
N ALA A 878 -23.16 18.10 22.66
CA ALA A 878 -23.72 18.75 23.85
C ALA A 878 -24.22 17.70 24.84
N ASP A 879 -24.31 18.07 26.12
CA ASP A 879 -24.89 17.20 27.14
C ASP A 879 -26.33 16.80 26.80
N GLU A 880 -26.71 15.57 27.12
CA GLU A 880 -28.07 15.06 26.98
C GLU A 880 -29.10 16.01 27.65
N GLY A 881 -30.05 16.48 26.84
CA GLY A 881 -31.11 17.40 27.27
C GLY A 881 -30.75 18.89 27.15
N GLU A 882 -29.55 19.24 26.69
CA GLU A 882 -29.19 20.62 26.36
C GLU A 882 -29.82 21.03 25.02
N ARG A 883 -30.87 21.86 25.08
CA ARG A 883 -31.67 22.26 23.90
C ARG A 883 -31.37 23.67 23.38
N ARG A 884 -30.51 24.44 24.06
CA ARG A 884 -30.18 25.82 23.62
C ARG A 884 -29.46 25.84 22.27
N PHE A 885 -28.84 24.74 21.85
CA PHE A 885 -28.19 24.60 20.56
C PHE A 885 -29.14 24.27 19.40
N ASP A 886 -30.32 23.68 19.67
CA ASP A 886 -31.26 23.22 18.64
C ASP A 886 -31.61 24.29 17.57
N PRO A 887 -31.87 25.58 17.90
CA PRO A 887 -32.19 26.58 16.89
C PRO A 887 -30.97 27.16 16.16
N ILE A 888 -29.75 26.90 16.63
CA ILE A 888 -28.52 27.56 16.14
C ILE A 888 -27.49 26.59 15.55
N ALA A 889 -27.69 25.27 15.70
CA ALA A 889 -26.83 24.24 15.12
C ALA A 889 -27.54 23.50 13.98
N ASP A 890 -26.76 23.01 13.01
CA ASP A 890 -27.25 22.15 11.92
C ASP A 890 -27.51 20.72 12.38
N ALA A 891 -26.77 20.28 13.40
CA ALA A 891 -26.96 19.04 14.13
C ALA A 891 -26.47 19.18 15.59
N VAL A 892 -27.23 18.61 16.52
CA VAL A 892 -26.83 18.45 17.92
C VAL A 892 -26.70 16.97 18.21
N ILE A 893 -25.52 16.54 18.64
CA ILE A 893 -25.23 15.16 19.01
C ILE A 893 -25.23 15.08 20.54
N PRO A 894 -26.22 14.39 21.14
CA PRO A 894 -26.33 14.29 22.59
C PRO A 894 -25.28 13.34 23.16
N ILE A 895 -24.49 13.85 24.11
CA ILE A 895 -23.46 13.14 24.85
C ILE A 895 -23.97 12.88 26.28
N PRO A 896 -23.81 11.65 26.83
CA PRO A 896 -24.21 11.36 28.20
C PRO A 896 -23.58 12.32 29.20
N LYS A 897 -24.40 12.86 30.10
CA LYS A 897 -23.93 13.78 31.17
C LYS A 897 -22.91 13.09 32.07
N ALA A 898 -21.73 13.69 32.20
CA ALA A 898 -20.68 13.21 33.08
C ALA A 898 -19.81 14.36 33.59
N PRO A 899 -19.26 14.27 34.82
CA PRO A 899 -18.37 15.31 35.34
C PRO A 899 -17.04 15.32 34.58
N MET A 900 -16.46 16.52 34.45
CA MET A 900 -15.11 16.66 33.90
C MET A 900 -14.09 15.82 34.67
N PRO A 901 -13.13 15.17 33.98
CA PRO A 901 -12.86 15.25 32.55
C PRO A 901 -13.36 14.02 31.74
N LEU A 902 -14.37 13.26 32.22
CA LEU A 902 -14.91 12.11 31.46
C LEU A 902 -15.47 12.48 30.07
N PRO A 903 -16.14 13.64 29.90
CA PRO A 903 -16.63 14.09 28.60
C PRO A 903 -15.56 14.23 27.51
N VAL A 904 -14.27 14.34 27.87
CA VAL A 904 -13.17 14.30 26.88
C VAL A 904 -13.19 12.99 26.09
N ILE A 905 -13.34 11.86 26.78
CA ILE A 905 -13.45 10.54 26.15
C ILE A 905 -14.73 10.45 25.33
N LEU A 906 -15.87 10.89 25.88
CA LEU A 906 -17.17 10.75 25.24
C LEU A 906 -17.30 11.61 23.97
N ASN A 907 -16.82 12.86 24.01
CA ASN A 907 -16.74 13.74 22.84
C ASN A 907 -15.86 13.11 21.76
N THR A 908 -14.72 12.54 22.14
CA THR A 908 -13.82 11.88 21.19
C THR A 908 -14.45 10.63 20.55
N VAL A 909 -15.17 9.79 21.31
CA VAL A 909 -15.92 8.64 20.74
C VAL A 909 -16.93 9.12 19.69
N ALA A 910 -17.70 10.16 19.99
CA ALA A 910 -18.64 10.73 19.04
C ALA A 910 -17.94 11.29 17.80
N GLY A 911 -16.80 11.96 17.97
CA GLY A 911 -16.02 12.52 16.86
C GLY A 911 -15.29 11.48 16.02
N HIS A 912 -14.85 10.36 16.62
CA HIS A 912 -14.29 9.20 15.90
C HIS A 912 -15.37 8.55 15.02
N LEU A 913 -16.58 8.32 15.55
CA LEU A 913 -17.72 7.84 14.75
C LEU A 913 -18.11 8.84 13.65
N PHE A 914 -18.13 10.13 13.97
CA PHE A 914 -18.39 11.18 12.99
C PHE A 914 -17.37 11.13 11.85
N GLY A 915 -16.08 11.02 12.17
CA GLY A 915 -15.01 10.94 11.18
C GLY A 915 -15.07 9.68 10.33
N TYR A 916 -15.42 8.53 10.92
CA TYR A 916 -15.66 7.29 10.18
C TYR A 916 -16.77 7.46 9.14
N TYR A 917 -17.96 7.89 9.57
CA TYR A 917 -19.09 8.07 8.66
C TYR A 917 -18.82 9.19 7.64
N ALA A 918 -18.08 10.24 8.01
CA ALA A 918 -17.68 11.28 7.10
C ALA A 918 -16.78 10.73 5.99
N ALA A 919 -15.81 9.87 6.33
CA ALA A 919 -14.96 9.20 5.36
C ALA A 919 -15.77 8.29 4.43
N CYS A 920 -16.67 7.45 4.96
CA CYS A 920 -17.58 6.63 4.15
C CYS A 920 -18.39 7.48 3.18
N SER A 921 -19.00 8.55 3.68
CA SER A 921 -19.84 9.45 2.89
C SER A 921 -19.09 10.14 1.75
N ILE A 922 -17.77 10.32 1.88
CA ILE A 922 -16.92 10.90 0.82
C ILE A 922 -16.48 9.80 -0.16
N ASP A 923 -16.11 8.61 0.36
CA ASP A 923 -15.68 7.47 -0.47
C ASP A 923 -16.81 6.96 -1.39
N GLU A 924 -18.06 7.06 -0.96
CA GLU A 924 -19.26 6.79 -1.77
C GLU A 924 -19.32 7.62 -3.06
N GLU A 925 -18.81 8.87 -3.04
CA GLU A 925 -18.71 9.69 -4.25
C GLU A 925 -17.61 9.18 -5.18
N ALA A 926 -16.50 8.68 -4.62
CA ALA A 926 -15.43 8.04 -5.38
C ALA A 926 -15.86 6.72 -6.01
N LEU A 927 -16.67 5.90 -5.31
CA LEU A 927 -17.18 4.63 -5.84
C LEU A 927 -17.94 4.83 -7.15
N PHE A 928 -18.79 5.85 -7.20
CA PHE A 928 -19.53 6.20 -8.42
C PHE A 928 -18.61 6.50 -9.62
N LEU A 929 -17.49 7.18 -9.39
CA LEU A 929 -16.50 7.48 -10.44
C LEU A 929 -15.65 6.25 -10.80
N ARG A 930 -15.29 5.42 -9.80
CA ARG A 930 -14.51 4.18 -9.98
C ARG A 930 -15.23 3.16 -10.85
N GLU A 931 -16.52 2.92 -10.60
CA GLU A 931 -17.33 2.01 -11.40
C GLU A 931 -17.36 2.42 -12.88
N PHE A 932 -17.48 3.73 -13.15
CA PHE A 932 -17.45 4.24 -14.51
C PHE A 932 -16.08 4.09 -15.16
N LYS A 933 -15.00 4.50 -14.46
CA LYS A 933 -13.62 4.35 -14.95
C LYS A 933 -13.28 2.89 -15.27
N GLY A 934 -13.66 1.95 -14.41
CA GLY A 934 -13.44 0.52 -14.65
C GLY A 934 -14.13 0.03 -15.93
N ARG A 935 -15.39 0.43 -16.16
CA ARG A 935 -16.12 0.12 -17.39
C ARG A 935 -15.52 0.80 -18.62
N LEU A 936 -15.07 2.05 -18.49
CA LEU A 936 -14.41 2.80 -19.56
C LEU A 936 -13.14 2.08 -20.02
N ASN A 937 -12.30 1.65 -19.09
CA ASN A 937 -11.07 0.91 -19.38
C ASN A 937 -11.33 -0.40 -20.12
N LEU A 938 -12.36 -1.15 -19.75
CA LEU A 938 -12.72 -2.38 -20.48
C LEU A 938 -13.08 -2.09 -21.95
N VAL A 939 -13.85 -1.02 -22.20
CA VAL A 939 -14.18 -0.59 -23.57
C VAL A 939 -12.91 -0.16 -24.32
N MET A 940 -12.02 0.61 -23.68
CA MET A 940 -10.77 1.04 -24.30
C MET A 940 -9.85 -0.13 -24.66
N VAL A 941 -9.72 -1.14 -23.80
CA VAL A 941 -8.93 -2.36 -24.07
C VAL A 941 -9.50 -3.13 -25.27
N GLU A 942 -10.83 -3.25 -25.35
CA GLU A 942 -11.47 -3.88 -26.51
C GLU A 942 -11.27 -3.08 -27.80
N GLN A 943 -11.39 -1.75 -27.75
CA GLN A 943 -11.15 -0.87 -28.91
C GLN A 943 -9.70 -0.95 -29.40
N ALA A 944 -8.74 -0.99 -28.47
CA ALA A 944 -7.33 -1.21 -28.79
C ALA A 944 -7.11 -2.58 -29.45
N ARG A 945 -7.78 -3.64 -28.97
CA ARG A 945 -7.72 -4.97 -29.61
C ARG A 945 -8.29 -4.97 -31.04
N LEU A 946 -9.24 -4.07 -31.32
CA LEU A 946 -9.86 -3.90 -32.63
C LEU A 946 -9.13 -2.88 -33.52
N ASN A 947 -8.02 -2.28 -33.05
CA ASN A 947 -7.25 -1.25 -33.74
C ASN A 947 -8.10 -0.04 -34.21
N MET A 948 -9.12 0.34 -33.43
CA MET A 948 -9.99 1.46 -33.78
C MET A 948 -9.24 2.80 -33.68
N ASN A 949 -9.46 3.70 -34.63
CA ASN A 949 -8.92 5.06 -34.57
C ASN A 949 -9.76 5.98 -33.66
N LEU A 950 -9.29 7.21 -33.39
CA LEU A 950 -9.96 8.14 -32.47
C LEU A 950 -11.43 8.43 -32.85
N TYR A 951 -11.70 8.67 -34.14
CA TYR A 951 -13.04 9.01 -34.62
C TYR A 951 -13.97 7.79 -34.52
N GLU A 952 -13.46 6.60 -34.86
CA GLU A 952 -14.18 5.33 -34.70
C GLU A 952 -14.46 5.01 -33.23
N SER A 953 -13.50 5.29 -32.35
CA SER A 953 -13.61 5.08 -30.90
C SER A 953 -14.71 5.97 -30.30
N ILE A 954 -14.76 7.26 -30.65
CA ILE A 954 -15.82 8.18 -30.20
C ILE A 954 -17.17 7.84 -30.83
N ALA A 955 -17.18 7.35 -32.07
CA ALA A 955 -18.41 6.90 -32.75
C ALA A 955 -18.91 5.51 -32.27
N ASP A 956 -18.16 4.79 -31.44
CA ASP A 956 -18.58 3.49 -30.90
C ASP A 956 -19.85 3.64 -30.06
N GLY A 957 -20.95 3.04 -30.52
CA GLY A 957 -22.25 3.07 -29.84
C GLY A 957 -22.25 2.44 -28.44
N ARG A 958 -21.23 1.65 -28.07
CA ARG A 958 -21.03 1.16 -26.69
C ARG A 958 -20.44 2.25 -25.81
N LEU A 959 -19.40 2.93 -26.27
CA LEU A 959 -18.79 4.05 -25.56
C LEU A 959 -19.79 5.20 -25.40
N HIS A 960 -20.50 5.57 -26.47
CA HIS A 960 -21.48 6.65 -26.46
C HIS A 960 -22.57 6.44 -25.39
N ARG A 961 -23.15 5.23 -25.32
CA ARG A 961 -24.15 4.89 -24.28
C ARG A 961 -23.55 4.92 -22.88
N LEU A 962 -22.37 4.32 -22.70
CA LEU A 962 -21.67 4.30 -21.41
C LEU A 962 -21.41 5.71 -20.87
N VAL A 963 -20.87 6.60 -21.71
CA VAL A 963 -20.56 7.99 -21.36
C VAL A 963 -21.83 8.80 -21.14
N GLY A 964 -22.86 8.63 -21.99
CA GLY A 964 -24.15 9.33 -21.87
C GLY A 964 -24.86 9.04 -20.55
N ASP A 965 -25.05 7.75 -20.22
CA ASP A 965 -25.71 7.33 -18.98
C ASP A 965 -24.99 7.84 -17.73
N PHE A 966 -23.64 7.84 -17.77
CA PHE A 966 -22.84 8.36 -16.68
C PHE A 966 -22.94 9.88 -16.55
N ALA A 967 -22.86 10.62 -17.67
CA ALA A 967 -22.92 12.07 -17.67
C ALA A 967 -24.24 12.58 -17.07
N ASP A 968 -25.38 11.96 -17.40
CA ASP A 968 -26.68 12.33 -16.85
C ASP A 968 -26.74 12.11 -15.33
N ARG A 969 -26.26 10.94 -14.84
CA ARG A 969 -26.17 10.63 -13.41
C ARG A 969 -25.20 11.57 -12.68
N PHE A 970 -24.06 11.88 -13.28
CA PHE A 970 -23.05 12.79 -12.75
C PHE A 970 -23.62 14.21 -12.59
N HIS A 971 -24.29 14.73 -13.62
CA HIS A 971 -24.93 16.05 -13.56
C HIS A 971 -26.05 16.11 -12.51
N HIS A 972 -26.87 15.06 -12.41
CA HIS A 972 -27.93 14.98 -11.39
C HIS A 972 -27.35 15.06 -9.97
N ARG A 973 -26.34 14.25 -9.67
CA ARG A 973 -25.66 14.25 -8.36
C ARG A 973 -25.02 15.60 -8.04
N ARG A 974 -24.30 16.18 -9.00
CA ARG A 974 -23.66 17.50 -8.84
C ARG A 974 -24.69 18.60 -8.52
N ASN A 975 -25.84 18.60 -9.19
CA ASN A 975 -26.89 19.59 -8.95
C ASN A 975 -27.55 19.45 -7.55
N GLN A 976 -27.37 18.30 -6.88
CA GLN A 976 -27.78 18.06 -5.49
C GLN A 976 -26.67 18.38 -4.46
N GLY A 977 -25.53 18.93 -4.90
CA GLY A 977 -24.42 19.30 -4.03
C GLY A 977 -23.37 18.20 -3.82
N ALA A 978 -23.39 17.13 -4.62
CA ALA A 978 -22.32 16.12 -4.63
C ALA A 978 -21.01 16.69 -5.21
N PHE A 979 -19.89 16.03 -4.88
CA PHE A 979 -18.54 16.37 -5.37
C PHE A 979 -18.03 17.75 -4.93
N THR A 980 -18.61 18.33 -3.88
CA THR A 980 -18.18 19.63 -3.28
C THR A 980 -16.73 19.57 -2.78
N LEU A 981 -16.22 18.38 -2.49
CA LEU A 981 -14.85 18.17 -2.03
C LEU A 981 -13.84 18.03 -3.17
N THR A 982 -14.29 17.83 -4.40
CA THR A 982 -13.46 17.76 -5.59
C THR A 982 -13.02 19.16 -6.01
N SER A 983 -11.84 19.26 -6.61
CA SER A 983 -11.29 20.52 -7.11
C SER A 983 -12.19 21.08 -8.22
N ALA A 984 -12.34 22.41 -8.24
CA ALA A 984 -13.16 23.09 -9.23
C ALA A 984 -12.66 22.82 -10.67
N ARG A 985 -11.34 22.68 -10.83
CA ARG A 985 -10.71 22.31 -12.10
C ARG A 985 -11.13 20.90 -12.53
N THR A 986 -10.92 19.90 -11.67
CA THR A 986 -11.26 18.49 -11.97
C THR A 986 -12.72 18.34 -12.38
N ILE A 987 -13.65 19.00 -11.68
CA ILE A 987 -15.07 18.96 -12.04
C ILE A 987 -15.35 19.66 -13.36
N SER A 988 -14.74 20.82 -13.62
CA SER A 988 -14.88 21.54 -14.89
C SER A 988 -14.38 20.70 -16.07
N ASP A 989 -13.20 20.09 -15.91
CA ASP A 989 -12.55 19.25 -16.90
C ASP A 989 -13.41 18.01 -17.20
N LEU A 990 -13.92 17.31 -16.17
CA LEU A 990 -14.84 16.18 -16.36
C LEU A 990 -16.09 16.57 -17.17
N ILE A 991 -16.68 17.73 -16.90
CA ILE A 991 -17.88 18.19 -17.62
C ILE A 991 -17.59 18.38 -19.12
N LEU A 992 -16.45 18.97 -19.46
CA LEU A 992 -16.05 19.19 -20.85
C LEU A 992 -15.66 17.87 -21.52
N LEU A 993 -14.81 17.07 -20.88
CA LEU A 993 -14.33 15.79 -21.40
C LEU A 993 -15.46 14.79 -21.64
N LEU A 994 -16.48 14.74 -20.78
CA LEU A 994 -17.66 13.90 -21.00
C LEU A 994 -18.45 14.34 -22.25
N LYS A 995 -18.47 15.63 -22.57
CA LYS A 995 -19.12 16.12 -23.81
C LYS A 995 -18.29 15.76 -25.05
N TYR A 996 -16.96 15.89 -24.98
CA TYR A 996 -16.07 15.46 -26.05
C TYR A 996 -16.15 13.95 -26.30
N ALA A 997 -16.05 13.13 -25.24
CA ALA A 997 -16.14 11.67 -25.32
C ALA A 997 -17.54 11.19 -25.81
N ALA A 998 -18.59 11.97 -25.56
CA ALA A 998 -19.93 11.71 -26.11
C ALA A 998 -20.12 12.20 -27.56
N GLY A 999 -19.12 12.84 -28.17
CA GLY A 999 -19.23 13.42 -29.52
C GLY A 999 -20.14 14.65 -29.61
N LYS A 1000 -20.41 15.35 -28.49
CA LYS A 1000 -21.28 16.53 -28.42
C LYS A 1000 -20.56 17.86 -28.73
N LEU A 1001 -19.22 17.84 -28.75
CA LEU A 1001 -18.37 19.01 -29.03
C LEU A 1001 -17.41 18.69 -30.19
N PRO A 1002 -17.03 19.68 -31.02
CA PRO A 1002 -16.07 19.48 -32.12
C PRO A 1002 -14.67 19.15 -31.60
N LEU A 1003 -14.02 18.10 -32.11
CA LEU A 1003 -12.67 17.71 -31.66
C LEU A 1003 -11.59 18.77 -31.94
N ASP A 1004 -11.82 19.67 -32.89
CA ASP A 1004 -10.90 20.76 -33.20
C ASP A 1004 -10.76 21.74 -32.01
N ASP A 1005 -11.81 21.90 -31.20
CA ASP A 1005 -11.83 22.79 -30.04
C ASP A 1005 -11.11 22.17 -28.81
N PHE A 1006 -10.95 20.84 -28.79
CA PHE A 1006 -10.37 20.11 -27.66
C PHE A 1006 -8.96 20.59 -27.30
N ARG A 1007 -8.13 20.91 -28.31
CA ARG A 1007 -6.77 21.40 -28.08
C ARG A 1007 -6.72 22.78 -27.46
N HIS A 1008 -7.74 23.59 -27.71
CA HIS A 1008 -7.85 24.92 -27.11
C HIS A 1008 -8.26 24.82 -25.64
N ASP A 1009 -9.20 23.92 -25.32
CA ASP A 1009 -9.65 23.69 -23.95
C ASP A 1009 -8.60 22.97 -23.09
N PHE A 1010 -7.74 22.14 -23.70
CA PHE A 1010 -6.70 21.35 -23.01
C PHE A 1010 -5.29 21.55 -23.62
N PRO A 1011 -4.70 22.77 -23.54
CA PRO A 1011 -3.46 23.12 -24.25
C PRO A 1011 -2.18 22.61 -23.55
N ALA A 1012 -2.25 22.27 -22.26
CA ALA A 1012 -1.10 21.91 -21.43
C ALA A 1012 -0.73 20.42 -21.49
N VAL A 1013 -1.33 19.64 -22.39
CA VAL A 1013 -1.00 18.24 -22.61
C VAL A 1013 -0.16 18.16 -23.87
N GLU A 1014 1.16 18.32 -23.70
CA GLU A 1014 2.15 18.06 -24.75
C GLU A 1014 1.89 16.66 -25.34
N GLY A 1015 1.76 16.57 -26.67
CA GLY A 1015 1.36 15.33 -27.35
C GLY A 1015 -0.12 15.01 -27.14
N ALA A 1016 -1.02 15.68 -27.88
CA ALA A 1016 -2.48 15.60 -27.73
C ALA A 1016 -3.02 14.16 -27.57
N GLY A 1017 -3.15 13.70 -26.33
CA GLY A 1017 -3.89 12.48 -25.98
C GLY A 1017 -5.35 12.60 -26.38
N SER A 1018 -6.04 11.49 -26.63
CA SER A 1018 -7.44 11.56 -26.99
C SER A 1018 -8.28 12.16 -25.84
N PRO A 1019 -9.46 12.73 -26.12
CA PRO A 1019 -10.39 13.14 -25.05
C PRO A 1019 -10.74 11.99 -24.08
N ILE A 1020 -10.67 10.75 -24.56
CA ILE A 1020 -10.93 9.55 -23.75
C ILE A 1020 -9.77 9.28 -22.80
N ASP A 1021 -8.52 9.44 -23.26
CA ASP A 1021 -7.33 9.28 -22.41
C ASP A 1021 -7.30 10.36 -21.31
N ILE A 1022 -7.55 11.63 -21.68
CA ILE A 1022 -7.60 12.71 -20.69
C ILE A 1022 -8.79 12.52 -19.74
N LEU A 1023 -9.94 12.01 -20.23
CA LEU A 1023 -11.06 11.63 -19.36
C LEU A 1023 -10.64 10.55 -18.36
N ASP A 1024 -9.93 9.51 -18.79
CA ASP A 1024 -9.46 8.44 -17.92
C ASP A 1024 -8.51 8.93 -16.83
N VAL A 1025 -7.58 9.82 -17.19
CA VAL A 1025 -6.65 10.48 -16.26
C VAL A 1025 -7.40 11.39 -15.29
N THR A 1026 -8.32 12.22 -15.79
CA THR A 1026 -9.09 13.15 -14.97
C THR A 1026 -10.03 12.42 -14.01
N LEU A 1027 -10.64 11.31 -14.45
CA LEU A 1027 -11.38 10.40 -13.58
C LEU A 1027 -10.48 9.80 -12.51
N GLY A 1028 -9.26 9.40 -12.87
CA GLY A 1028 -8.23 8.98 -11.91
C GLY A 1028 -8.00 10.04 -10.83
N HIS A 1029 -7.77 11.29 -11.23
CA HIS A 1029 -7.58 12.40 -10.30
C HIS A 1029 -8.80 12.65 -9.41
N ALA A 1030 -10.01 12.58 -9.97
CA ALA A 1030 -11.25 12.76 -9.22
C ALA A 1030 -11.50 11.63 -8.20
N VAL A 1031 -11.26 10.38 -8.63
CA VAL A 1031 -11.30 9.19 -7.77
C VAL A 1031 -10.29 9.33 -6.66
N ASP A 1032 -9.07 9.76 -6.97
CA ASP A 1032 -8.05 10.01 -5.98
C ASP A 1032 -8.57 11.02 -4.97
N GLU A 1033 -8.91 12.25 -5.38
CA GLU A 1033 -9.37 13.32 -4.50
C GLU A 1033 -10.49 12.89 -3.52
N LEU A 1034 -11.37 11.96 -3.92
CA LEU A 1034 -12.50 11.49 -3.13
C LEU A 1034 -12.30 10.14 -2.41
N SER A 1035 -11.37 9.29 -2.81
CA SER A 1035 -11.20 7.98 -2.19
C SER A 1035 -10.75 8.11 -0.73
N ARG A 1036 -11.42 7.41 0.19
CA ARG A 1036 -11.12 7.33 1.62
C ARG A 1036 -10.92 5.87 2.02
N PRO A 1037 -9.69 5.34 1.89
CA PRO A 1037 -9.34 4.08 2.51
C PRO A 1037 -9.37 4.27 4.04
N ILE A 1038 -10.37 3.72 4.72
CA ILE A 1038 -10.56 3.92 6.17
C ILE A 1038 -9.50 3.17 6.98
N ASP A 1039 -9.21 1.92 6.60
CA ASP A 1039 -8.15 1.11 7.23
C ASP A 1039 -6.82 1.15 6.46
N ALA A 1040 -6.86 1.62 5.22
CA ALA A 1040 -5.69 1.72 4.35
C ALA A 1040 -5.09 3.13 4.40
N ILE A 1041 -3.77 3.23 4.18
CA ILE A 1041 -3.14 4.54 4.02
C ILE A 1041 -3.33 4.96 2.56
N ARG A 1042 -3.56 6.25 2.28
CA ARG A 1042 -3.46 6.76 0.91
C ARG A 1042 -2.05 7.29 0.69
N HIS A 1043 -1.45 6.91 -0.44
CA HIS A 1043 -0.10 7.29 -0.93
C HIS A 1043 0.30 8.75 -0.62
N GLN A 1044 -0.64 9.70 -0.68
CA GLN A 1044 -0.36 11.14 -0.52
C GLN A 1044 0.07 11.60 0.88
N ALA A 1045 -0.14 10.81 1.94
CA ALA A 1045 0.25 11.25 3.28
C ALA A 1045 1.78 11.27 3.49
N LYS A 1046 2.58 10.58 2.65
CA LYS A 1046 4.06 10.52 2.81
C LYS A 1046 4.92 10.47 1.53
N THR A 1047 4.37 10.46 0.32
CA THR A 1047 5.21 10.48 -0.90
C THR A 1047 4.64 11.39 -1.99
N VAL A 1048 5.52 12.21 -2.54
CA VAL A 1048 5.33 13.06 -3.73
C VAL A 1048 5.14 12.14 -4.95
N THR A 1049 4.00 12.30 -5.64
CA THR A 1049 3.65 11.87 -7.00
C THR A 1049 4.62 10.93 -7.72
N VAL A 1050 4.26 9.65 -7.84
CA VAL A 1050 4.78 8.77 -8.90
C VAL A 1050 3.93 9.05 -10.14
N GLY A 1051 4.46 9.85 -11.06
CA GLY A 1051 3.81 10.13 -12.34
C GLY A 1051 3.73 8.88 -13.20
N THR A 1052 2.54 8.53 -13.66
CA THR A 1052 2.35 7.56 -14.75
C THR A 1052 2.78 8.21 -16.06
N SER A 1053 4.08 8.38 -16.29
CA SER A 1053 4.59 8.76 -17.60
C SER A 1053 4.78 7.50 -18.43
N ARG A 1054 3.79 7.19 -19.28
CA ARG A 1054 4.06 6.34 -20.45
C ARG A 1054 5.06 7.10 -21.31
N LYS A 1055 6.20 6.49 -21.58
CA LYS A 1055 7.15 7.03 -22.57
C LYS A 1055 6.50 6.93 -23.94
N GLU A 1056 6.33 8.08 -24.59
CA GLU A 1056 5.86 8.15 -25.96
C GLU A 1056 6.87 7.49 -26.91
N THR A 1057 6.34 6.86 -27.95
CA THR A 1057 7.17 6.33 -29.03
C THR A 1057 7.52 7.50 -29.95
N PRO A 1058 8.80 7.87 -30.14
CA PRO A 1058 9.16 9.00 -30.97
C PRO A 1058 8.74 8.75 -32.43
N LEU A 1059 8.25 9.79 -33.12
CA LEU A 1059 7.99 9.75 -34.55
C LEU A 1059 9.33 9.50 -35.28
N LYS A 1060 9.42 8.40 -36.03
CA LYS A 1060 10.62 7.98 -36.78
C LYS A 1060 10.29 7.77 -38.26
N GLY A 1061 11.29 7.96 -39.12
CA GLY A 1061 11.22 7.66 -40.55
C GLY A 1061 11.82 8.77 -41.42
N VAL A 1062 12.13 8.47 -42.68
CA VAL A 1062 13.00 9.30 -43.55
C VAL A 1062 12.57 10.78 -43.63
N VAL A 1063 11.27 11.07 -43.57
CA VAL A 1063 10.75 12.44 -43.60
C VAL A 1063 10.78 13.10 -42.22
N PHE A 1064 10.45 12.38 -41.15
CA PHE A 1064 10.56 12.90 -39.77
C PHE A 1064 12.01 13.10 -39.32
N ASP A 1065 12.92 12.22 -39.74
CA ASP A 1065 14.35 12.34 -39.48
C ASP A 1065 14.92 13.61 -40.15
N LEU A 1066 14.47 13.92 -41.37
CA LEU A 1066 14.82 15.16 -42.06
C LEU A 1066 14.23 16.40 -41.37
N LEU A 1067 12.98 16.33 -40.91
CA LEU A 1067 12.37 17.44 -40.16
C LEU A 1067 13.16 17.72 -38.87
N ALA A 1068 13.53 16.67 -38.13
CA ALA A 1068 14.36 16.77 -36.94
C ALA A 1068 15.76 17.34 -37.25
N GLU A 1069 16.38 16.97 -38.37
CA GLU A 1069 17.65 17.58 -38.82
C GLU A 1069 17.52 19.09 -39.11
N LEU A 1070 16.32 19.55 -39.47
CA LEU A 1070 16.02 20.96 -39.75
C LEU A 1070 15.44 21.72 -38.54
N ASP A 1071 15.54 21.15 -37.33
CA ASP A 1071 14.95 21.69 -36.10
C ASP A 1071 13.42 21.89 -36.16
N PHE A 1072 12.72 21.09 -36.96
CA PHE A 1072 11.25 21.02 -36.98
C PHE A 1072 10.77 19.71 -36.34
N PHE A 1073 9.84 19.82 -35.40
CA PHE A 1073 9.31 18.69 -34.63
C PHE A 1073 7.82 18.50 -34.91
N ALA A 1074 7.16 17.56 -34.22
CA ALA A 1074 5.75 17.22 -34.44
C ALA A 1074 4.82 18.44 -34.31
N GLU A 1075 5.16 19.37 -33.41
CA GLU A 1075 4.45 20.61 -33.12
C GLU A 1075 4.50 21.58 -34.30
N SER A 1076 5.49 21.43 -35.18
CA SER A 1076 5.59 22.21 -36.42
C SER A 1076 4.65 21.71 -37.52
N LEU A 1077 3.82 20.69 -37.27
CA LEU A 1077 2.93 20.08 -38.26
C LEU A 1077 1.47 20.06 -37.79
N LEU A 1078 0.54 20.25 -38.74
CA LEU A 1078 -0.86 19.92 -38.51
C LEU A 1078 -1.03 18.40 -38.33
N SER A 1079 -1.93 17.95 -37.46
CA SER A 1079 -2.02 16.51 -37.13
C SER A 1079 -2.49 15.62 -38.27
N MET A 1080 -3.31 16.17 -39.19
CA MET A 1080 -3.61 15.50 -40.45
C MET A 1080 -2.37 15.28 -41.33
N ASN A 1081 -1.40 16.21 -41.27
CA ASN A 1081 -0.14 16.11 -41.98
C ASN A 1081 0.80 15.11 -41.33
N ILE A 1082 0.79 14.97 -39.99
CA ILE A 1082 1.55 13.92 -39.30
C ILE A 1082 1.07 12.53 -39.75
N LEU A 1083 -0.25 12.30 -39.78
CA LEU A 1083 -0.82 11.04 -40.26
C LEU A 1083 -0.52 10.79 -41.74
N ALA A 1084 -0.63 11.82 -42.58
CA ALA A 1084 -0.29 11.74 -43.99
C ALA A 1084 1.21 11.44 -44.21
N ILE A 1085 2.13 12.09 -43.48
CA ILE A 1085 3.57 11.81 -43.53
C ILE A 1085 3.85 10.39 -43.06
N SER A 1086 3.25 9.93 -41.95
CA SER A 1086 3.45 8.58 -41.43
C SER A 1086 3.07 7.49 -42.44
N ARG A 1087 2.03 7.72 -43.25
CA ARG A 1087 1.63 6.81 -44.34
C ARG A 1087 2.55 6.97 -45.57
N ILE A 1088 2.75 8.20 -46.04
CA ILE A 1088 3.48 8.48 -47.29
C ILE A 1088 4.97 8.15 -47.15
N GLN A 1089 5.59 8.39 -45.99
CA GLN A 1089 7.03 8.19 -45.81
C GLN A 1089 7.45 6.72 -45.96
N GLN A 1090 6.55 5.75 -45.73
CA GLN A 1090 6.82 4.33 -45.98
C GLN A 1090 7.09 4.05 -47.46
N THR A 1091 6.58 4.92 -48.34
CA THR A 1091 6.78 4.85 -49.79
C THR A 1091 8.02 5.61 -50.24
N VAL A 1092 8.68 6.38 -49.37
CA VAL A 1092 9.85 7.18 -49.72
C VAL A 1092 11.11 6.35 -49.48
N ALA A 1093 11.75 5.91 -50.56
CA ALA A 1093 13.00 5.15 -50.50
C ALA A 1093 14.18 6.02 -50.07
N ALA A 1094 14.20 7.29 -50.47
CA ALA A 1094 15.22 8.26 -50.08
C ALA A 1094 14.77 9.71 -50.33
N VAL A 1095 15.31 10.67 -49.56
CA VAL A 1095 15.22 12.10 -49.85
C VAL A 1095 16.51 12.54 -50.56
N ASN A 1096 16.38 13.05 -51.78
CA ASN A 1096 17.50 13.42 -52.65
C ASN A 1096 17.95 14.88 -52.48
N GLY A 1097 17.12 15.72 -51.87
CA GLY A 1097 17.39 17.13 -51.62
C GLY A 1097 16.14 17.88 -51.17
N TYR A 1098 16.32 19.09 -50.62
CA TYR A 1098 15.21 19.90 -50.15
C TYR A 1098 15.44 21.39 -50.40
N THR A 1099 14.33 22.14 -50.43
CA THR A 1099 14.29 23.59 -50.31
C THR A 1099 13.31 23.98 -49.22
N LEU A 1100 13.81 24.67 -48.19
CA LEU A 1100 13.01 25.29 -47.14
C LEU A 1100 12.68 26.72 -47.53
N TYR A 1101 11.41 27.08 -47.48
CA TYR A 1101 10.92 28.43 -47.75
C TYR A 1101 10.33 29.05 -46.49
N ALA A 1102 10.55 30.35 -46.29
CA ALA A 1102 9.84 31.18 -45.31
C ALA A 1102 8.72 31.97 -46.00
N ILE A 1103 7.58 32.09 -45.34
CA ILE A 1103 6.36 32.76 -45.81
C ILE A 1103 6.07 33.99 -44.96
N ASN A 1104 5.91 35.14 -45.61
CA ASN A 1104 5.67 36.42 -44.96
C ASN A 1104 4.40 37.11 -45.48
N HIS A 1105 3.91 38.09 -44.73
CA HIS A 1105 2.74 38.93 -45.06
C HIS A 1105 1.43 38.12 -45.28
N LEU A 1106 1.17 37.16 -44.39
CA LEU A 1106 -0.15 36.52 -44.24
C LEU A 1106 -1.11 37.46 -43.51
N ASP A 1107 -2.43 37.28 -43.71
CA ASP A 1107 -3.46 38.00 -42.96
C ASP A 1107 -3.59 37.50 -41.51
N ALA A 1108 -4.50 38.11 -40.74
CA ALA A 1108 -4.70 37.78 -39.32
C ALA A 1108 -5.20 36.34 -39.10
N GLU A 1109 -5.84 35.76 -40.11
CA GLU A 1109 -6.32 34.39 -40.16
C GLU A 1109 -5.31 33.41 -40.79
N GLY A 1110 -4.09 33.87 -41.10
CA GLY A 1110 -3.01 33.05 -41.65
C GLY A 1110 -3.15 32.69 -43.13
N LYS A 1111 -4.08 33.31 -43.86
CA LYS A 1111 -4.30 33.05 -45.28
C LYS A 1111 -3.43 33.98 -46.15
N PRO A 1112 -2.97 33.50 -47.32
CA PRO A 1112 -2.10 34.28 -48.19
C PRO A 1112 -2.90 35.27 -49.05
N GLY A 1113 -2.78 36.57 -48.73
CA GLY A 1113 -3.33 37.67 -49.53
C GLY A 1113 -2.58 37.94 -50.85
N GLU A 1114 -2.84 39.10 -51.47
CA GLU A 1114 -2.12 39.54 -52.68
C GLU A 1114 -0.66 39.92 -52.40
N GLU A 1115 -0.35 40.34 -51.17
CA GLU A 1115 0.96 40.80 -50.70
C GLU A 1115 1.82 39.68 -50.09
N ALA A 1116 1.32 38.45 -50.01
CA ALA A 1116 2.05 37.34 -49.41
C ALA A 1116 3.34 37.03 -50.18
N THR A 1117 4.47 36.92 -49.47
CA THR A 1117 5.78 36.65 -50.08
C THR A 1117 6.39 35.33 -49.63
N ILE A 1118 7.27 34.77 -50.48
CA ILE A 1118 7.99 33.53 -50.27
C ILE A 1118 9.49 33.75 -50.51
N VAL A 1119 10.32 33.39 -49.53
CA VAL A 1119 11.78 33.53 -49.58
C VAL A 1119 12.42 32.18 -49.28
N ILE A 1120 13.57 31.88 -49.89
CA ILE A 1120 14.30 30.64 -49.60
C ILE A 1120 15.09 30.82 -48.31
N ALA A 1121 14.80 29.98 -47.31
CA ALA A 1121 15.49 29.94 -46.02
C ALA A 1121 16.69 28.97 -46.04
N GLY A 1122 16.63 27.89 -46.83
CA GLY A 1122 17.73 26.92 -46.95
C GLY A 1122 17.55 25.94 -48.10
N ARG A 1123 18.67 25.37 -48.61
CA ARG A 1123 18.67 24.30 -49.62
C ARG A 1123 19.80 23.31 -49.40
N ARG A 1124 19.55 22.05 -49.75
CA ARG A 1124 20.57 20.98 -49.74
C ARG A 1124 20.28 19.91 -50.79
N GLY A 1125 21.28 19.10 -51.09
CA GLY A 1125 21.18 17.99 -52.06
C GLY A 1125 20.96 18.51 -53.48
N ILE A 1126 20.16 17.79 -54.27
CA ILE A 1126 19.91 18.15 -55.68
C ILE A 1126 19.29 19.55 -55.85
N SER A 1127 18.58 20.05 -54.85
CA SER A 1127 17.95 21.39 -54.89
C SER A 1127 18.95 22.55 -54.88
N ALA A 1128 20.19 22.34 -54.44
CA ALA A 1128 21.21 23.40 -54.40
C ALA A 1128 21.59 23.90 -55.81
N GLY A 1129 21.52 23.04 -56.83
CA GLY A 1129 21.79 23.39 -58.22
C GLY A 1129 20.57 23.78 -59.05
N MET A 1130 19.36 23.72 -58.47
CA MET A 1130 18.10 24.01 -59.17
C MET A 1130 17.75 25.50 -59.09
N ARG A 1131 17.37 26.11 -60.21
CA ARG A 1131 16.83 27.49 -60.22
C ARG A 1131 15.42 27.49 -59.65
N SER A 1132 15.14 28.32 -58.66
CA SER A 1132 13.79 28.46 -58.10
C SER A 1132 13.23 29.86 -58.34
N ARG A 1133 11.96 29.93 -58.74
CA ARG A 1133 11.28 31.20 -59.05
C ARG A 1133 11.33 32.22 -57.90
N ALA A 1134 11.38 31.76 -56.65
CA ALA A 1134 11.50 32.63 -55.48
C ALA A 1134 12.83 33.46 -55.46
N GLU A 1135 13.79 33.14 -56.33
CA GLU A 1135 15.03 33.93 -56.53
C GLU A 1135 14.82 35.14 -57.45
N THR A 1136 13.78 35.14 -58.27
CA THR A 1136 13.48 36.21 -59.26
C THR A 1136 12.20 36.97 -58.95
N SER A 1137 11.23 36.32 -58.29
CA SER A 1137 9.97 36.94 -57.84
C SER A 1137 9.60 36.38 -56.47
N GLY A 1138 9.56 37.25 -55.46
CA GLY A 1138 9.23 36.89 -54.08
C GLY A 1138 7.75 36.73 -53.79
N ARG A 1139 6.84 36.86 -54.77
CA ARG A 1139 5.39 36.77 -54.53
C ARG A 1139 4.94 35.30 -54.40
N LEU A 1140 4.18 34.98 -53.35
CA LEU A 1140 3.62 33.64 -53.14
C LEU A 1140 2.44 33.40 -54.08
N MET A 1141 2.59 32.48 -55.04
CA MET A 1141 1.57 32.20 -56.05
C MET A 1141 1.52 30.71 -56.44
N GLY A 1142 0.43 30.28 -57.08
CA GLY A 1142 0.26 28.92 -57.62
C GLY A 1142 0.08 27.86 -56.53
N THR A 1143 0.56 26.63 -56.78
CA THR A 1143 0.39 25.48 -55.86
C THR A 1143 0.89 25.77 -54.45
N LYS A 1144 2.01 26.50 -54.29
CA LYS A 1144 2.54 26.89 -52.98
C LYS A 1144 1.60 27.84 -52.21
N LYS A 1145 0.90 28.75 -52.91
CA LYS A 1145 -0.14 29.60 -52.32
C LYS A 1145 -1.33 28.75 -51.84
N GLY A 1146 -1.75 27.77 -52.65
CA GLY A 1146 -2.82 26.83 -52.29
C GLY A 1146 -2.48 25.98 -51.06
N ILE A 1147 -1.24 25.51 -50.95
CA ILE A 1147 -0.75 24.73 -49.80
C ILE A 1147 -0.73 25.58 -48.52
N VAL A 1148 -0.23 26.81 -48.58
CA VAL A 1148 -0.27 27.73 -47.42
C VAL A 1148 -1.71 28.03 -47.00
N SER A 1149 -2.63 28.19 -47.95
CA SER A 1149 -4.04 28.48 -47.65
C SER A 1149 -4.84 27.28 -47.12
N SER A 1150 -4.48 26.06 -47.51
CA SER A 1150 -5.21 24.83 -47.13
C SER A 1150 -4.55 24.09 -45.96
N GLY A 1151 -3.25 24.31 -45.74
CA GLY A 1151 -2.47 23.58 -44.74
C GLY A 1151 -2.21 22.12 -45.11
N HIS A 1152 -2.62 21.63 -46.27
CA HIS A 1152 -2.43 20.23 -46.67
C HIS A 1152 -1.09 19.98 -47.34
N ILE A 1153 -0.51 18.81 -47.10
CA ILE A 1153 0.66 18.33 -47.84
C ILE A 1153 0.30 18.12 -49.30
N TYR A 1154 1.23 18.48 -50.17
CA TYR A 1154 1.17 18.11 -51.58
C TYR A 1154 2.21 17.04 -51.88
N VAL A 1155 1.80 15.98 -52.58
CA VAL A 1155 2.69 14.95 -53.14
C VAL A 1155 2.43 14.90 -54.63
N GLY A 1156 3.47 14.89 -55.46
CA GLY A 1156 3.29 14.80 -56.91
C GLY A 1156 4.55 15.10 -57.69
N ARG A 1157 4.40 15.52 -58.95
CA ARG A 1157 5.53 15.89 -59.81
C ARG A 1157 5.65 17.41 -59.95
N GLY A 1158 6.88 17.90 -60.07
CA GLY A 1158 7.15 19.30 -60.40
C GLY A 1158 6.67 19.65 -61.80
N LYS A 1159 5.91 20.74 -61.94
CA LYS A 1159 5.31 21.15 -63.23
C LYS A 1159 6.34 21.59 -64.28
N SER A 1160 7.56 21.96 -63.86
CA SER A 1160 8.62 22.46 -64.74
C SER A 1160 9.69 21.41 -65.07
N ASP A 1161 9.89 20.42 -64.21
CA ASP A 1161 11.01 19.47 -64.26
C ASP A 1161 10.57 17.99 -64.18
N GLY A 1162 9.28 17.72 -63.92
CA GLY A 1162 8.73 16.37 -63.82
C GLY A 1162 9.23 15.56 -62.62
N ALA A 1163 10.05 16.15 -61.74
CA ALA A 1163 10.68 15.45 -60.63
C ALA A 1163 9.66 15.12 -59.53
N PRO A 1164 9.69 13.90 -58.94
CA PRO A 1164 8.84 13.57 -57.80
C PRO A 1164 9.22 14.42 -56.58
N LEU A 1165 8.22 15.04 -55.98
CA LEU A 1165 8.41 15.95 -54.85
C LEU A 1165 7.23 15.88 -53.87
N MET A 1166 7.51 16.29 -52.65
CA MET A 1166 6.53 16.49 -51.59
C MET A 1166 6.74 17.88 -50.98
N ILE A 1167 5.65 18.61 -50.73
CA ILE A 1167 5.68 19.95 -50.13
C ILE A 1167 4.91 19.89 -48.83
N ILE A 1168 5.60 20.15 -47.74
CA ILE A 1168 5.08 20.05 -46.38
C ILE A 1168 4.92 21.47 -45.81
N PRO A 1169 3.71 21.90 -45.45
CA PRO A 1169 3.51 23.14 -44.72
C PRO A 1169 3.91 22.95 -43.25
N LEU A 1170 4.71 23.89 -42.75
CA LEU A 1170 5.27 23.88 -41.41
C LEU A 1170 4.83 25.13 -40.63
N LEU A 1171 4.35 24.91 -39.42
CA LEU A 1171 3.84 25.94 -38.51
C LEU A 1171 4.99 26.73 -37.86
N GLY A 1172 4.74 28.01 -37.60
CA GLY A 1172 5.56 28.85 -36.73
C GLY A 1172 5.05 28.85 -35.29
N GLY A 1173 5.69 29.61 -34.40
CA GLY A 1173 5.29 29.72 -32.99
C GLY A 1173 3.93 30.40 -32.72
N ASP A 1174 3.22 30.78 -33.79
CA ASP A 1174 1.89 31.39 -33.79
C ASP A 1174 0.81 30.49 -34.43
N ASP A 1175 1.10 29.20 -34.61
CA ASP A 1175 0.23 28.19 -35.25
C ASP A 1175 -0.16 28.51 -36.71
N LEU A 1176 0.54 29.44 -37.37
CA LEU A 1176 0.37 29.78 -38.78
C LEU A 1176 1.41 29.07 -39.64
N VAL A 1177 1.10 28.77 -40.92
CA VAL A 1177 2.04 28.17 -41.88
C VAL A 1177 3.13 29.18 -42.26
N ARG A 1178 4.20 29.24 -41.46
CA ARG A 1178 5.34 30.15 -41.65
C ARG A 1178 6.39 29.59 -42.59
N HIS A 1179 6.42 28.29 -42.82
CA HIS A 1179 7.41 27.65 -43.69
C HIS A 1179 6.78 26.64 -44.64
N LEU A 1180 7.41 26.46 -45.81
CA LEU A 1180 7.13 25.34 -46.70
C LEU A 1180 8.42 24.56 -46.91
N LEU A 1181 8.41 23.28 -46.59
CA LEU A 1181 9.50 22.36 -46.87
C LEU A 1181 9.18 21.58 -48.15
N LEU A 1182 9.87 21.90 -49.25
CA LEU A 1182 9.80 21.13 -50.49
C LEU A 1182 10.94 20.11 -50.49
N ILE A 1183 10.60 18.82 -50.55
CA ILE A 1183 11.56 17.72 -50.60
C ILE A 1183 11.44 16.99 -51.94
N HIS A 1184 12.57 16.65 -52.53
CA HIS A 1184 12.63 15.78 -53.69
C HIS A 1184 12.86 14.34 -53.22
N VAL A 1185 11.95 13.45 -53.61
CA VAL A 1185 11.89 12.09 -53.09
C VAL A 1185 12.07 11.06 -54.20
N SER A 1186 12.63 9.91 -53.85
CA SER A 1186 12.55 8.69 -54.66
C SER A 1186 11.48 7.80 -54.06
N PHE A 1187 10.44 7.44 -54.83
CA PHE A 1187 9.43 6.49 -54.37
C PHE A 1187 9.93 5.05 -54.49
N ASN A 1188 9.58 4.21 -53.53
CA ASN A 1188 9.72 2.77 -53.60
C ASN A 1188 8.59 2.21 -54.47
N GLU A 1189 8.89 1.79 -55.70
CA GLU A 1189 7.88 1.23 -56.61
C GLU A 1189 7.56 -0.25 -56.32
N ALA A 1190 8.33 -0.93 -55.46
CA ALA A 1190 8.18 -2.35 -55.14
C ALA A 1190 7.11 -2.66 -54.06
N LEU A 1191 6.23 -1.70 -53.75
CA LEU A 1191 5.17 -1.87 -52.75
C LEU A 1191 4.16 -2.94 -53.17
N SER A 1192 3.75 -3.77 -52.21
CA SER A 1192 2.66 -4.72 -52.36
C SER A 1192 1.32 -4.01 -52.59
N VAL A 1193 0.32 -4.74 -53.10
CA VAL A 1193 -1.04 -4.20 -53.31
C VAL A 1193 -1.66 -3.73 -52.00
N GLY A 1194 -1.40 -4.43 -50.88
CA GLY A 1194 -1.88 -4.04 -49.56
C GLY A 1194 -1.30 -2.69 -49.10
N GLU A 1195 0.01 -2.53 -49.22
CA GLU A 1195 0.70 -1.26 -48.89
C GLU A 1195 0.25 -0.11 -49.80
N ARG A 1196 -0.01 -0.39 -51.08
CA ARG A 1196 -0.57 0.60 -52.04
C ARG A 1196 -1.98 1.05 -51.68
N LYS A 1197 -2.79 0.21 -51.04
CA LYS A 1197 -4.12 0.60 -50.52
C LYS A 1197 -3.98 1.46 -49.27
N GLU A 1198 -3.10 1.08 -48.37
CA GLU A 1198 -2.85 1.80 -47.12
C GLU A 1198 -2.39 3.24 -47.37
N ILE A 1199 -1.56 3.48 -48.40
CA ILE A 1199 -1.07 4.83 -48.75
C ILE A 1199 -2.14 5.69 -49.44
N LEU A 1200 -3.12 5.07 -50.10
CA LEU A 1200 -4.21 5.77 -50.80
C LEU A 1200 -5.38 6.10 -49.85
N GLY A 1201 -5.56 5.32 -48.78
CA GLY A 1201 -6.63 5.53 -47.80
C GLY A 1201 -8.02 5.53 -48.45
N GLU A 1202 -8.86 6.51 -48.10
CA GLU A 1202 -10.22 6.66 -48.63
C GLU A 1202 -10.27 6.84 -50.16
N ARG A 1203 -9.17 7.29 -50.79
CA ARG A 1203 -9.10 7.44 -52.26
C ARG A 1203 -9.23 6.10 -53.00
N VAL A 1204 -8.97 4.97 -52.34
CA VAL A 1204 -9.18 3.64 -52.95
C VAL A 1204 -10.66 3.42 -53.25
N ASP A 1205 -11.53 3.83 -52.34
CA ASP A 1205 -12.97 3.69 -52.49
C ASP A 1205 -13.47 4.61 -53.61
N ASP A 1206 -13.00 5.86 -53.67
CA ASP A 1206 -13.30 6.78 -54.78
C ASP A 1206 -12.86 6.24 -56.15
N ILE A 1207 -11.65 5.67 -56.25
CA ILE A 1207 -11.15 5.05 -57.49
C ILE A 1207 -12.04 3.86 -57.86
N ARG A 1208 -12.38 3.00 -56.89
CA ARG A 1208 -13.25 1.84 -57.10
C ARG A 1208 -14.60 2.28 -57.62
N ASP A 1209 -15.20 3.27 -56.99
CA ASP A 1209 -16.55 3.73 -57.31
C ASP A 1209 -16.57 4.37 -58.72
N LEU A 1210 -15.52 5.13 -59.10
CA LEU A 1210 -15.33 5.64 -60.46
C LEU A 1210 -15.12 4.52 -61.51
N ILE A 1211 -14.38 3.45 -61.18
CA ILE A 1211 -14.22 2.29 -62.08
C ILE A 1211 -15.53 1.54 -62.27
N GLN A 1212 -16.31 1.39 -61.20
CA GLN A 1212 -17.63 0.79 -61.25
C GLN A 1212 -18.63 1.66 -62.04
N GLU A 1213 -18.50 2.99 -62.00
CA GLU A 1213 -19.27 3.92 -62.82
C GLU A 1213 -19.01 3.72 -64.32
N TYR A 1214 -17.80 3.29 -64.70
CA TYR A 1214 -17.49 2.85 -66.08
C TYR A 1214 -18.02 1.45 -66.42
N ASN A 1215 -18.80 0.79 -65.56
CA ASN A 1215 -19.29 -0.60 -65.66
C ASN A 1215 -18.16 -1.64 -65.81
N LEU A 1216 -16.98 -1.41 -65.23
CA LEU A 1216 -15.87 -2.36 -65.22
C LEU A 1216 -15.73 -3.04 -63.85
N PRO A 1217 -15.31 -4.32 -63.79
CA PRO A 1217 -15.06 -5.00 -62.53
C PRO A 1217 -13.82 -4.39 -61.84
N TRP A 1218 -13.95 -4.09 -60.55
CA TRP A 1218 -12.83 -3.63 -59.73
C TRP A 1218 -11.92 -4.80 -59.33
N ASP A 1219 -10.66 -4.77 -59.76
CA ASP A 1219 -9.60 -5.67 -59.28
C ASP A 1219 -8.49 -4.84 -58.62
N GLU A 1220 -8.29 -5.06 -57.31
CA GLU A 1220 -7.31 -4.33 -56.51
C GLU A 1220 -5.87 -4.52 -57.03
N ARG A 1221 -5.60 -5.59 -57.78
CA ARG A 1221 -4.29 -5.83 -58.41
C ARG A 1221 -3.92 -4.79 -59.45
N GLU A 1222 -4.89 -4.05 -60.01
CA GLU A 1222 -4.62 -2.97 -60.96
C GLU A 1222 -3.90 -1.77 -60.31
N LEU A 1223 -4.11 -1.54 -59.00
CA LEU A 1223 -3.34 -0.55 -58.24
C LEU A 1223 -1.83 -0.87 -58.23
N GLY A 1224 -1.48 -2.15 -58.34
CA GLY A 1224 -0.09 -2.60 -58.44
C GLY A 1224 0.61 -2.22 -59.76
N LYS A 1225 -0.17 -1.91 -60.81
CA LYS A 1225 0.35 -1.57 -62.15
C LYS A 1225 0.53 -0.06 -62.37
N ILE A 1226 -0.04 0.78 -61.50
CA ILE A 1226 0.08 2.24 -61.59
C ILE A 1226 1.31 2.69 -60.79
N PRO A 1227 2.22 3.52 -61.35
CA PRO A 1227 3.36 4.04 -60.58
C PRO A 1227 2.93 4.79 -59.30
N VAL A 1228 3.66 4.61 -58.20
CA VAL A 1228 3.33 5.22 -56.88
C VAL A 1228 3.23 6.74 -56.97
N ALA A 1229 4.08 7.36 -57.78
CA ALA A 1229 4.05 8.80 -58.03
C ALA A 1229 2.74 9.29 -58.68
N ILE A 1230 2.08 8.45 -59.48
CA ILE A 1230 0.78 8.75 -60.10
C ILE A 1230 -0.35 8.50 -59.09
N LEU A 1231 -0.27 7.39 -58.35
CA LEU A 1231 -1.25 7.06 -57.31
C LEU A 1231 -1.39 8.17 -56.26
N LEU A 1232 -0.27 8.74 -55.82
CA LEU A 1232 -0.27 9.79 -54.80
C LEU A 1232 -0.47 11.20 -55.38
N GLY A 1233 -0.13 11.43 -56.66
CA GLY A 1233 0.00 12.78 -57.23
C GLY A 1233 -1.06 13.22 -58.23
N GLU A 1234 -1.80 12.30 -58.84
CA GLU A 1234 -2.83 12.63 -59.83
C GLU A 1234 -4.25 12.55 -59.22
N PRO A 1235 -5.25 13.29 -59.76
CA PRO A 1235 -6.64 13.15 -59.34
C PRO A 1235 -7.20 11.74 -59.52
N VAL A 1236 -8.20 11.39 -58.72
CA VAL A 1236 -8.85 10.07 -58.67
C VAL A 1236 -9.38 9.65 -60.04
N GLU A 1237 -9.87 10.60 -60.82
CA GLU A 1237 -10.40 10.44 -62.17
C GLU A 1237 -9.31 10.07 -63.19
N VAL A 1238 -8.09 10.61 -63.02
CA VAL A 1238 -6.94 10.29 -63.88
C VAL A 1238 -6.42 8.89 -63.59
N ILE A 1239 -6.36 8.52 -62.30
CA ILE A 1239 -5.96 7.18 -61.85
C ILE A 1239 -6.98 6.15 -62.34
N ALA A 1240 -8.28 6.39 -62.13
CA ALA A 1240 -9.35 5.55 -62.64
C ALA A 1240 -9.33 5.47 -64.17
N GLY A 1241 -9.03 6.57 -64.86
CA GLY A 1241 -8.86 6.59 -66.32
C GLY A 1241 -7.74 5.67 -66.83
N GLN A 1242 -6.58 5.63 -66.15
CA GLN A 1242 -5.47 4.73 -66.50
C GLN A 1242 -5.79 3.26 -66.17
N ILE A 1243 -6.44 3.01 -65.03
CA ILE A 1243 -6.90 1.66 -64.67
C ILE A 1243 -7.94 1.17 -65.70
N ARG A 1244 -8.84 2.05 -66.15
CA ARG A 1244 -9.80 1.76 -67.24
C ARG A 1244 -9.08 1.39 -68.54
N GLU A 1245 -8.06 2.14 -68.96
CA GLU A 1245 -7.28 1.81 -70.15
C GLU A 1245 -6.56 0.46 -70.03
N ASN A 1246 -6.09 0.11 -68.84
CA ASN A 1246 -5.45 -1.18 -68.57
C ASN A 1246 -6.44 -2.35 -68.51
N LEU A 1247 -7.69 -2.10 -68.11
CA LEU A 1247 -8.76 -3.11 -68.06
C LEU A 1247 -9.45 -3.32 -69.42
N VAL A 1248 -9.39 -2.34 -70.32
CA VAL A 1248 -9.97 -2.39 -71.67
C VAL A 1248 -8.96 -2.90 -72.73
N ARG A 1249 -7.65 -2.83 -72.44
CA ARG A 1249 -6.59 -3.50 -73.21
C ARG A 1249 -6.49 -4.98 -72.83
#